data_AF-A0A814IXW2-F1
#
_entry.id   AF-A0A814IXW2-F1
#
_cell.length_a   1.000
_cell.length_b   1.000
_cell.length_c   1.000
_cell.angle_alpha   90.00
_cell.angle_beta   90.00
_cell.angle_gamma   90.00
#
_symmetry.space_group_name_H-M   'P 1'
#
loop_
_entity.id
_entity.type
_entity.pdbx_description
1 polymer ?
#
loop_
_entity_poly.entity_id
_entity_poly.type
_entity_poly.pdbx_seq_one_letter_code
_entity_poly.pdbx_strand_id
1 'polypeptide(L)'
;MSLGEILYQMVFHYSQFYFVTIATILGTGVLGLPTTLSHSGFGPFLICIFISYFVQVLLIFFFTELLQKAYYRNIEKLKENEQEEVFINIDIQETPTYGSNYDLVAKRVIFFSCSSIIIFNQCLSIEIFVHFLLLLSTFDLLLIIIGETAHFWDSTVNHKSTLYSKCCLIFGIAFNYFVSILLLSIHSIMNDENSLIIEICRITTKKKFIFIKDFHDEKTFIPTMIVYVLFILIDLLTYSWIYMSYSDIYHLKQKTLATIFFSSLVFTNFKQSERSLMVNLSLKRIRTVYLFVISNMIATLPVLTMRLFNISIDIYQRIFLIYFTTLPWLDCITFLFYHETKLIKRNCFPKRSVSHENVNRQQRIGRRLNSYREMYDAKTVKKCLPNLHSLGELFLPSFFSNLFTLTILSQTIALLITYALAGSQAFAVLLQVQYIKVIPGFCWILAFVILLFHSLIQLIISVLTFCKGTLFTIIIIITLVVGTKIQNPVKDDYSAMGDSILMCTIALAGFINIMPIMFTKLKQTREEIIGFNVSVFLGLTTCVILNILWCWSVLEIVPQRSVCLSDNFNQSIPMAYNLFNESQVEGQCIYSPSLEKSAKNGEIATVSLSIILEDRDYSYKYISILIQLFVLISVTVSFITFGSILYHTSIVDSYWDVTFTAETKYRGIFKYLTVQRVVRWTLWLIAFTIVFAVAFSNPKGFKIILEQVTNLLISIQMGVFVAIMIYKVSSPIFNSHTIPFQLPNWFFYFQYIIPVYFISILIYDIYVISQHYRLKNKGN
;
A
#
# COMPACT_ATOMS: atom_id res chain seq x y z
N MET A 1 8.37 -32.54 11.63
CA MET A 1 8.99 -31.50 10.78
C MET A 1 10.42 -31.93 10.55
N SER A 2 10.85 -32.09 9.30
CA SER A 2 12.23 -32.54 9.03
C SER A 2 13.23 -31.43 9.37
N LEU A 3 14.47 -31.78 9.71
CA LEU A 3 15.54 -30.80 10.00
C LEU A 3 15.71 -29.80 8.83
N GLY A 4 15.50 -30.25 7.59
CA GLY A 4 15.54 -29.43 6.38
C GLY A 4 14.42 -28.39 6.30
N GLU A 5 13.19 -28.73 6.72
CA GLU A 5 12.08 -27.76 6.75
C GLU A 5 12.31 -26.65 7.78
N ILE A 6 12.90 -27.00 8.93
CA ILE A 6 13.24 -26.03 9.98
C ILE A 6 14.36 -25.09 9.50
N LEU A 7 15.41 -25.64 8.88
CA LEU A 7 16.51 -24.85 8.33
C LEU A 7 16.02 -23.91 7.23
N TYR A 8 15.16 -24.40 6.33
CA TYR A 8 14.59 -23.59 5.24
C TYR A 8 13.73 -22.44 5.79
N GLN A 9 12.88 -22.73 6.79
CA GLN A 9 12.11 -21.68 7.45
C GLN A 9 13.02 -20.64 8.12
N MET A 10 14.05 -21.05 8.84
CA MET A 10 14.97 -20.10 9.48
C MET A 10 15.68 -19.20 8.45
N VAL A 11 16.26 -19.78 7.40
CA VAL A 11 16.94 -19.02 6.33
C VAL A 11 15.98 -18.04 5.67
N PHE A 12 14.74 -18.46 5.42
CA PHE A 12 13.72 -17.61 4.82
C PHE A 12 13.36 -16.41 5.71
N HIS A 13 13.19 -16.60 7.02
CA HIS A 13 12.85 -15.49 7.93
C HIS A 13 14.00 -14.48 8.07
N TYR A 14 15.25 -14.95 8.23
CA TYR A 14 16.41 -14.05 8.32
C TYR A 14 16.64 -13.27 7.03
N SER A 15 16.50 -13.94 5.89
CA SER A 15 16.55 -13.31 4.57
C SER A 15 15.48 -12.22 4.43
N GLN A 16 14.26 -12.48 4.92
CA GLN A 16 13.22 -11.45 4.95
C GLN A 16 13.60 -10.25 5.80
N PHE A 17 14.14 -10.44 7.02
CA PHE A 17 14.55 -9.31 7.87
C PHE A 17 15.66 -8.48 7.21
N TYR A 18 16.63 -9.14 6.58
CA TYR A 18 17.68 -8.49 5.80
C TYR A 18 17.11 -7.65 4.66
N PHE A 19 16.25 -8.23 3.80
CA PHE A 19 15.67 -7.50 2.68
C PHE A 19 14.72 -6.39 3.12
N VAL A 20 13.88 -6.62 4.13
CA VAL A 20 13.00 -5.57 4.64
C VAL A 20 13.80 -4.41 5.23
N THR A 21 14.91 -4.68 5.92
CA THR A 21 15.84 -3.63 6.40
C THR A 21 16.38 -2.82 5.22
N ILE A 22 16.88 -3.50 4.18
CA ILE A 22 17.35 -2.83 2.95
C ILE A 22 16.23 -2.00 2.30
N ALA A 23 15.00 -2.51 2.30
CA ALA A 23 13.89 -1.86 1.63
C ALA A 23 13.65 -0.44 2.13
N THR A 24 14.02 -0.19 3.38
CA THR A 24 13.59 0.95 4.19
C THR A 24 14.66 2.00 4.31
N ILE A 25 15.92 1.57 4.28
CA ILE A 25 17.12 2.41 4.32
C ILE A 25 17.50 2.86 2.90
N LEU A 26 17.48 1.94 1.93
CA LEU A 26 18.02 2.23 0.59
C LEU A 26 17.22 3.32 -0.14
N GLY A 27 15.89 3.36 0.05
CA GLY A 27 15.02 4.30 -0.65
C GLY A 27 15.31 5.77 -0.34
N THR A 28 15.49 6.12 0.94
CA THR A 28 15.82 7.50 1.35
C THR A 28 17.24 7.88 0.94
N GLY A 29 18.20 6.96 1.10
CA GLY A 29 19.61 7.17 0.76
C GLY A 29 19.82 7.50 -0.73
N VAL A 30 19.22 6.70 -1.63
CA VAL A 30 19.37 6.86 -3.09
C VAL A 30 18.88 8.23 -3.59
N LEU A 31 17.79 8.73 -3.01
CA LEU A 31 17.09 9.92 -3.52
C LEU A 31 17.74 11.22 -3.06
N GLY A 32 18.11 11.31 -1.78
CA GLY A 32 18.55 12.57 -1.17
C GLY A 32 20.06 12.73 -1.02
N LEU A 33 20.82 11.66 -0.73
CA LEU A 33 22.24 11.79 -0.39
C LEU A 33 23.08 12.48 -1.47
N PRO A 34 22.94 12.19 -2.77
CA PRO A 34 23.81 12.84 -3.74
C PRO A 34 23.57 14.36 -3.85
N THR A 35 22.36 14.85 -3.54
CA THR A 35 22.07 16.28 -3.60
C THR A 35 22.79 17.09 -2.53
N THR A 36 23.06 16.51 -1.35
CA THR A 36 23.79 17.18 -0.26
C THR A 36 25.29 17.29 -0.55
N LEU A 37 25.81 16.47 -1.46
CA LEU A 37 27.22 16.50 -1.88
C LEU A 37 27.56 17.67 -2.80
N SER A 38 26.57 18.43 -3.26
CA SER A 38 26.76 19.63 -4.09
C SER A 38 27.71 20.65 -3.43
N HIS A 39 27.70 20.73 -2.10
CA HIS A 39 28.60 21.59 -1.35
C HIS A 39 29.68 20.80 -0.59
N SER A 40 29.35 19.71 0.10
CA SER A 40 30.32 19.06 1.01
C SER A 40 31.43 18.28 0.30
N GLY A 41 31.16 17.75 -0.90
CA GLY A 41 32.03 16.75 -1.52
C GLY A 41 31.99 15.40 -0.81
N PHE A 42 32.94 14.53 -1.16
CA PHE A 42 32.94 13.11 -0.80
C PHE A 42 33.60 12.85 0.56
N GLY A 43 34.70 13.54 0.88
CA GLY A 43 35.43 13.36 2.15
C GLY A 43 34.57 13.60 3.39
N PRO A 44 33.94 14.80 3.55
CA PRO A 44 33.07 15.09 4.68
C PRO A 44 31.87 14.14 4.77
N PHE A 45 31.32 13.74 3.62
CA PHE A 45 30.22 12.77 3.55
C PHE A 45 30.63 11.41 4.11
N LEU A 46 31.81 10.89 3.77
CA LEU A 46 32.31 9.62 4.32
C LEU A 46 32.37 9.67 5.85
N ILE A 47 32.90 10.76 6.43
CA ILE A 47 32.97 10.91 7.89
C ILE A 47 31.56 10.91 8.49
N CYS A 48 30.63 11.68 7.91
CA CYS A 48 29.24 11.74 8.37
C CYS A 48 28.54 10.37 8.32
N ILE A 49 28.68 9.62 7.23
CA ILE A 49 28.00 8.33 7.08
C ILE A 49 28.58 7.28 8.02
N PHE A 50 29.90 7.29 8.29
CA PHE A 50 30.51 6.38 9.27
C PHE A 50 30.08 6.66 10.71
N ILE A 51 30.02 7.95 11.11
CA ILE A 51 29.52 8.33 12.44
C ILE A 51 28.05 7.89 12.57
N SER A 52 27.23 8.19 11.56
CA SER A 52 25.82 7.82 11.54
C SER A 52 25.65 6.30 11.60
N TYR A 53 26.41 5.56 10.81
CA TYR A 53 26.43 4.09 10.82
C TYR A 53 26.74 3.53 12.21
N PHE A 54 27.79 4.02 12.87
CA PHE A 54 28.16 3.56 14.21
C PHE A 54 27.03 3.74 15.22
N VAL A 55 26.40 4.93 15.25
CA VAL A 55 25.29 5.20 16.17
C VAL A 55 24.07 4.33 15.84
N GLN A 56 23.77 4.11 14.56
CA GLN A 56 22.66 3.25 14.13
C GLN A 56 22.90 1.77 14.50
N VAL A 57 24.15 1.30 14.46
CA VAL A 57 24.51 -0.06 14.92
C VAL A 57 24.26 -0.21 16.43
N LEU A 58 24.72 0.74 17.25
CA LEU A 58 24.43 0.73 18.69
C LEU A 58 22.93 0.67 18.95
N LEU A 59 22.16 1.45 18.19
CA LEU A 59 20.73 1.56 18.31
C LEU A 59 20.00 0.26 17.98
N ILE A 60 20.46 -0.54 17.00
CA ILE A 60 19.92 -1.89 16.74
C ILE A 60 19.99 -2.74 18.01
N PHE A 61 21.14 -2.77 18.68
CA PHE A 61 21.32 -3.61 19.88
C PHE A 61 20.43 -3.17 21.04
N PHE A 62 20.43 -1.87 21.38
CA PHE A 62 19.60 -1.35 22.46
C PHE A 62 18.10 -1.48 22.15
N PHE A 63 17.69 -1.28 20.90
CA PHE A 63 16.30 -1.41 20.51
C PHE A 63 15.81 -2.86 20.52
N THR A 64 16.66 -3.83 20.19
CA THR A 64 16.34 -5.25 20.36
C THR A 64 16.21 -5.65 21.83
N GLU A 65 17.03 -5.11 22.74
CA GLU A 65 16.83 -5.31 24.18
C GLU A 65 15.49 -4.72 24.66
N LEU A 66 15.17 -3.50 24.21
CA LEU A 66 13.90 -2.84 24.48
C LEU A 66 12.71 -3.70 24.01
N LEU A 67 12.79 -4.27 22.82
CA LEU A 67 11.76 -5.15 22.24
C LEU A 67 11.58 -6.46 23.01
N GLN A 68 12.68 -7.09 23.42
CA GLN A 68 12.62 -8.30 24.25
C GLN A 68 11.91 -8.01 25.57
N LYS A 69 12.33 -6.97 26.30
CA LYS A 69 11.74 -6.59 27.60
C LYS A 69 10.26 -6.22 27.47
N ALA A 70 9.89 -5.52 26.39
CA ALA A 70 8.49 -5.21 26.10
C ALA A 70 7.64 -6.47 25.91
N TYR A 71 8.15 -7.44 25.15
CA TYR A 71 7.47 -8.70 24.89
C TYR A 71 7.20 -9.47 26.19
N TYR A 72 8.21 -9.62 27.05
CA TYR A 72 8.05 -10.33 28.32
C TYR A 72 7.06 -9.64 29.26
N ARG A 73 7.12 -8.31 29.35
CA ARG A 73 6.20 -7.55 30.22
C ARG A 73 4.75 -7.64 29.73
N ASN A 74 4.52 -7.65 28.42
CA ASN A 74 3.17 -7.84 27.88
C ASN A 74 2.60 -9.24 28.20
N ILE A 75 3.44 -10.28 28.17
CA ILE A 75 3.04 -11.64 28.58
C ILE A 75 2.73 -11.69 30.08
N GLU A 76 3.50 -11.00 30.91
CA GLU A 76 3.26 -10.96 32.36
C GLU A 76 1.91 -10.31 32.69
N LYS A 77 1.62 -9.14 32.12
CA LYS A 77 0.33 -8.45 32.27
C LYS A 77 -0.86 -9.33 31.85
N LEU A 78 -0.70 -10.15 30.82
CA LEU A 78 -1.73 -11.10 30.42
C LEU A 78 -2.00 -12.14 31.51
N LYS A 79 -0.94 -12.71 32.10
CA LYS A 79 -1.10 -13.72 33.15
C LYS A 79 -1.76 -13.13 34.39
N GLU A 80 -1.48 -11.87 34.71
CA GLU A 80 -2.15 -11.13 35.78
C GLU A 80 -3.65 -10.96 35.47
N ASN A 81 -3.99 -10.50 34.27
CA ASN A 81 -5.40 -10.30 33.87
C ASN A 81 -6.18 -11.61 33.77
N GLU A 82 -5.56 -12.70 33.29
CA GLU A 82 -6.21 -14.02 33.22
C GLU A 82 -6.54 -14.57 34.62
N GLN A 83 -5.69 -14.31 35.61
CA GLN A 83 -5.98 -14.67 37.00
C GLN A 83 -7.17 -13.88 37.55
N GLU A 84 -7.29 -12.59 37.25
CA GLU A 84 -8.44 -11.77 37.67
C GLU A 84 -9.75 -12.18 36.98
N GLU A 85 -9.73 -12.47 35.67
CA GLU A 85 -10.94 -12.88 34.93
C GLU A 85 -11.49 -14.26 35.35
N VAL A 86 -10.61 -15.20 35.73
CA VAL A 86 -11.03 -16.51 36.26
C VAL A 86 -11.79 -16.34 37.58
N PHE A 87 -11.46 -15.35 38.40
CA PHE A 87 -12.20 -15.06 39.63
C PHE A 87 -13.59 -14.46 39.35
N ILE A 88 -13.73 -13.59 38.35
CA ILE A 88 -14.99 -12.87 38.06
C ILE A 88 -16.02 -13.77 37.36
N ASN A 89 -15.59 -14.72 36.52
CA ASN A 89 -16.51 -15.59 35.78
C ASN A 89 -17.17 -16.69 36.64
N ILE A 90 -16.77 -16.86 37.90
CA ILE A 90 -17.44 -17.78 38.83
C ILE A 90 -18.79 -17.20 39.32
N ASP A 91 -18.99 -15.89 39.27
CA ASP A 91 -20.12 -15.22 39.93
C ASP A 91 -21.34 -14.91 39.04
N ILE A 92 -21.28 -15.15 37.72
CA ILE A 92 -22.33 -14.65 36.81
C ILE A 92 -22.86 -15.79 35.91
N GLN A 93 -23.91 -16.47 36.37
CA GLN A 93 -24.72 -17.38 35.55
C GLN A 93 -26.18 -16.91 35.43
N GLU A 94 -26.59 -16.73 34.16
CA GLU A 94 -27.95 -16.73 33.58
C GLU A 94 -28.86 -15.50 33.68
N THR A 95 -29.04 -14.80 32.54
CA THR A 95 -30.35 -14.26 32.13
C THR A 95 -30.55 -14.37 30.60
N PRO A 96 -31.79 -14.60 30.10
CA PRO A 96 -32.06 -14.81 28.67
C PRO A 96 -32.40 -13.50 27.94
N THR A 97 -32.04 -13.41 26.66
CA THR A 97 -32.28 -12.24 25.80
C THR A 97 -33.42 -12.46 24.80
N TYR A 98 -34.34 -11.48 24.74
CA TYR A 98 -35.48 -11.41 23.80
C TYR A 98 -35.07 -10.75 22.46
N GLY A 99 -35.55 -11.29 21.34
CA GLY A 99 -35.29 -10.79 19.99
C GLY A 99 -36.32 -9.74 19.51
N SER A 100 -35.88 -8.78 18.69
CA SER A 100 -36.79 -7.88 17.98
C SER A 100 -36.33 -7.47 16.57
N ASN A 101 -37.34 -7.04 15.80
CA ASN A 101 -37.45 -6.78 14.36
C ASN A 101 -36.56 -5.65 13.80
N TYR A 102 -35.28 -5.92 13.50
CA TYR A 102 -34.39 -4.90 12.88
C TYR A 102 -34.02 -5.15 11.41
N ASP A 103 -34.54 -6.22 10.80
CA ASP A 103 -34.19 -6.61 9.43
C ASP A 103 -34.87 -5.73 8.33
N LEU A 104 -35.85 -4.89 8.72
CA LEU A 104 -36.60 -4.02 7.81
C LEU A 104 -35.94 -2.65 7.59
N VAL A 105 -35.12 -2.18 8.54
CA VAL A 105 -34.52 -0.84 8.50
C VAL A 105 -33.26 -0.82 7.63
N ALA A 106 -32.42 -1.86 7.71
CA ALA A 106 -31.21 -1.97 6.89
C ALA A 106 -31.53 -2.08 5.38
N LYS A 107 -32.63 -2.77 5.03
CA LYS A 107 -33.09 -2.92 3.64
C LYS A 107 -33.59 -1.59 3.04
N ARG A 108 -34.18 -0.71 3.85
CA ARG A 108 -34.66 0.61 3.40
C ARG A 108 -33.53 1.64 3.23
N VAL A 109 -32.48 1.56 4.05
CA VAL A 109 -31.34 2.48 3.97
C VAL A 109 -30.47 2.22 2.73
N ILE A 110 -30.26 0.95 2.37
CA ILE A 110 -29.50 0.58 1.15
C ILE A 110 -30.28 0.97 -0.13
N PHE A 111 -31.61 0.82 -0.12
CA PHE A 111 -32.46 1.22 -1.25
C PHE A 111 -32.43 2.74 -1.48
N PHE A 112 -32.45 3.55 -0.41
CA PHE A 112 -32.38 5.01 -0.52
C PHE A 112 -30.99 5.51 -0.93
N SER A 113 -29.89 4.87 -0.51
CA SER A 113 -28.55 5.30 -0.91
C SER A 113 -28.27 5.03 -2.38
N CYS A 114 -28.72 3.89 -2.92
CA CYS A 114 -28.54 3.57 -4.34
C CYS A 114 -29.43 4.43 -5.25
N SER A 115 -30.65 4.75 -4.84
CA SER A 115 -31.56 5.59 -5.64
C SER A 115 -31.11 7.06 -5.68
N SER A 116 -30.49 7.56 -4.60
CA SER A 116 -29.98 8.94 -4.53
C SER A 116 -28.77 9.17 -5.45
N ILE A 117 -27.91 8.17 -5.65
CA ILE A 117 -26.72 8.29 -6.51
C ILE A 117 -27.10 8.32 -8.00
N ILE A 118 -28.20 7.65 -8.38
CA ILE A 118 -28.71 7.65 -9.76
C ILE A 118 -29.35 9.00 -10.12
N ILE A 119 -29.94 9.69 -9.14
CA ILE A 119 -30.56 11.01 -9.35
C ILE A 119 -29.50 12.12 -9.46
N PHE A 120 -28.33 11.97 -8.84
CA PHE A 120 -27.27 13.00 -8.86
C PHE A 120 -26.39 12.99 -10.13
N ASN A 121 -26.41 11.93 -10.94
CA ASN A 121 -25.55 11.79 -12.14
C ASN A 121 -26.29 12.07 -13.47
N GLN A 122 -27.03 13.18 -13.55
CA GLN A 122 -27.77 13.57 -14.77
C GLN A 122 -26.92 14.22 -15.89
N CYS A 123 -25.60 14.41 -15.71
CA CYS A 123 -24.74 15.06 -16.72
C CYS A 123 -23.75 14.10 -17.43
N LEU A 124 -23.95 12.79 -17.35
CA LEU A 124 -23.08 11.84 -18.05
C LEU A 124 -23.52 11.72 -19.52
N SER A 125 -22.60 11.96 -20.46
CA SER A 125 -22.81 11.63 -21.88
C SER A 125 -23.27 10.19 -22.02
N ILE A 126 -24.35 9.96 -22.77
CA ILE A 126 -24.92 8.63 -23.01
C ILE A 126 -23.89 7.67 -23.60
N GLU A 127 -22.92 8.18 -24.37
CA GLU A 127 -21.84 7.36 -24.92
C GLU A 127 -20.96 6.77 -23.82
N ILE A 128 -20.61 7.57 -22.82
CA ILE A 128 -19.81 7.18 -21.67
C ILE A 128 -20.63 6.24 -20.76
N PHE A 129 -21.93 6.51 -20.60
CA PHE A 129 -22.83 5.68 -19.81
C PHE A 129 -23.08 4.29 -20.44
N VAL A 130 -23.20 4.20 -21.76
CA VAL A 130 -23.37 2.93 -22.48
C VAL A 130 -22.09 2.09 -22.44
N HIS A 131 -20.91 2.70 -22.62
CA HIS A 131 -19.64 1.99 -22.44
C HIS A 131 -19.43 1.52 -20.99
N PHE A 132 -19.82 2.34 -20.02
CA PHE A 132 -19.79 1.99 -18.60
C PHE A 132 -20.71 0.81 -18.27
N LEU A 133 -21.96 0.80 -18.78
CA LEU A 133 -22.89 -0.32 -18.59
C LEU A 133 -22.44 -1.61 -19.28
N LEU A 134 -21.87 -1.51 -20.49
CA LEU A 134 -21.30 -2.66 -21.20
C LEU A 134 -20.10 -3.26 -20.47
N LEU A 135 -19.19 -2.43 -19.97
CA LEU A 135 -18.04 -2.86 -19.18
C LEU A 135 -18.47 -3.47 -17.83
N LEU A 136 -19.44 -2.85 -17.15
CA LEU A 136 -19.98 -3.36 -15.89
C LEU A 136 -20.62 -4.75 -16.09
N SER A 137 -21.37 -4.93 -17.19
CA SER A 137 -22.02 -6.19 -17.56
C SER A 137 -21.05 -7.35 -17.76
N THR A 138 -19.94 -7.14 -18.47
CA THR A 138 -18.99 -8.22 -18.77
C THR A 138 -18.15 -8.63 -17.57
N PHE A 139 -17.78 -7.66 -16.73
CA PHE A 139 -17.06 -7.95 -15.50
C PHE A 139 -17.96 -8.55 -14.41
N ASP A 140 -19.23 -8.16 -14.30
CA ASP A 140 -20.17 -8.79 -13.38
C ASP A 140 -20.39 -10.26 -13.75
N LEU A 141 -20.41 -10.57 -15.05
CA LEU A 141 -20.45 -11.94 -15.52
C LEU A 141 -19.22 -12.75 -15.10
N LEU A 142 -18.02 -12.18 -15.28
CA LEU A 142 -16.75 -12.79 -14.87
C LEU A 142 -16.72 -13.06 -13.36
N LEU A 143 -17.27 -12.16 -12.55
CA LEU A 143 -17.28 -12.27 -11.10
C LEU A 143 -18.34 -13.24 -10.56
N ILE A 144 -19.49 -13.35 -11.23
CA ILE A 144 -20.46 -14.42 -10.96
C ILE A 144 -19.81 -15.77 -11.24
N ILE A 145 -19.05 -15.87 -12.34
CA ILE A 145 -18.30 -17.07 -12.70
C ILE A 145 -17.22 -17.41 -11.65
N ILE A 146 -16.40 -16.44 -11.24
CA ILE A 146 -15.36 -16.63 -10.22
C ILE A 146 -16.00 -16.97 -8.86
N GLY A 147 -17.12 -16.32 -8.51
CA GLY A 147 -17.86 -16.56 -7.28
C GLY A 147 -18.46 -17.95 -7.21
N GLU A 148 -19.02 -18.45 -8.32
CA GLU A 148 -19.61 -19.80 -8.40
C GLU A 148 -18.54 -20.90 -8.53
N THR A 149 -17.44 -20.65 -9.24
CA THR A 149 -16.29 -21.58 -9.27
C THR A 149 -15.65 -21.69 -7.89
N ALA A 150 -15.47 -20.56 -7.19
CA ALA A 150 -15.01 -20.55 -5.80
C ALA A 150 -16.03 -21.25 -4.87
N HIS A 151 -17.33 -20.98 -5.00
CA HIS A 151 -18.37 -21.66 -4.23
C HIS A 151 -18.37 -23.17 -4.47
N PHE A 152 -18.20 -23.61 -5.72
CA PHE A 152 -18.10 -25.03 -6.08
C PHE A 152 -16.89 -25.67 -5.39
N TRP A 153 -15.72 -25.04 -5.46
CA TRP A 153 -14.47 -25.51 -4.84
C TRP A 153 -14.52 -25.51 -3.30
N ASP A 154 -15.25 -24.56 -2.71
CA ASP A 154 -15.36 -24.42 -1.26
C ASP A 154 -16.41 -25.41 -0.69
N SER A 155 -17.49 -25.65 -1.45
CA SER A 155 -18.54 -26.63 -1.11
C SER A 155 -18.04 -28.09 -1.13
N THR A 156 -16.99 -28.40 -1.91
CA THR A 156 -16.35 -29.71 -1.92
C THR A 156 -15.36 -29.92 -0.78
N VAL A 157 -14.85 -28.86 -0.14
CA VAL A 157 -13.75 -28.94 0.83
C VAL A 157 -14.22 -28.73 2.29
N ASN A 158 -15.27 -27.95 2.58
CA ASN A 158 -15.88 -27.92 3.92
C ASN A 158 -17.22 -27.17 4.00
N HIS A 159 -18.23 -27.75 4.64
CA HIS A 159 -19.62 -27.21 4.71
C HIS A 159 -19.79 -25.89 5.52
N LYS A 160 -18.70 -25.27 6.03
CA LYS A 160 -18.77 -24.09 6.92
C LYS A 160 -18.39 -22.74 6.29
N SER A 161 -18.02 -22.69 5.02
CA SER A 161 -17.42 -21.50 4.38
C SER A 161 -18.36 -20.73 3.43
N THR A 162 -19.68 -20.86 3.57
CA THR A 162 -20.65 -20.06 2.78
C THR A 162 -20.49 -18.54 2.93
N LEU A 163 -19.75 -18.07 3.94
CA LEU A 163 -19.43 -16.65 4.13
C LEU A 163 -18.29 -16.16 3.20
N TYR A 164 -17.31 -17.01 2.90
CA TYR A 164 -16.14 -16.63 2.10
C TYR A 164 -16.53 -16.40 0.64
N SER A 165 -17.31 -17.33 0.07
CA SER A 165 -17.90 -17.15 -1.27
C SER A 165 -18.76 -15.89 -1.37
N LYS A 166 -19.57 -15.59 -0.35
CA LYS A 166 -20.40 -14.36 -0.31
C LYS A 166 -19.55 -13.09 -0.25
N CYS A 167 -18.47 -13.10 0.54
CA CYS A 167 -17.53 -11.97 0.60
C CYS A 167 -16.76 -11.80 -0.70
N CYS A 168 -16.33 -12.88 -1.37
CA CYS A 168 -15.67 -12.81 -2.68
C CYS A 168 -16.61 -12.26 -3.76
N LEU A 169 -17.89 -12.63 -3.75
CA LEU A 169 -18.87 -12.12 -4.71
C LEU A 169 -19.18 -10.63 -4.48
N ILE A 170 -19.39 -10.21 -3.23
CA ILE A 170 -19.58 -8.79 -2.87
C ILE A 170 -18.32 -7.97 -3.18
N PHE A 171 -17.14 -8.51 -2.86
CA PHE A 171 -15.85 -7.88 -3.17
C PHE A 171 -15.63 -7.75 -4.66
N GLY A 172 -15.97 -8.79 -5.43
CA GLY A 172 -15.99 -8.78 -6.88
C GLY A 172 -16.80 -7.60 -7.41
N ILE A 173 -18.08 -7.53 -7.05
CA ILE A 173 -18.99 -6.46 -7.51
C ILE A 173 -18.44 -5.07 -7.15
N ALA A 174 -17.93 -4.89 -5.92
CA ALA A 174 -17.33 -3.62 -5.50
C ALA A 174 -16.05 -3.27 -6.28
N PHE A 175 -15.19 -4.25 -6.53
CA PHE A 175 -13.97 -4.10 -7.32
C PHE A 175 -14.27 -3.78 -8.79
N ASN A 176 -15.28 -4.43 -9.38
CA ASN A 176 -15.73 -4.15 -10.74
C ASN A 176 -16.24 -2.72 -10.90
N TYR A 177 -17.13 -2.28 -10.00
CA TYR A 177 -17.64 -0.92 -10.01
C TYR A 177 -16.51 0.11 -9.92
N PHE A 178 -15.48 -0.20 -9.13
CA PHE A 178 -14.29 0.64 -8.98
C PHE A 178 -13.40 0.67 -10.23
N VAL A 179 -13.06 -0.49 -10.81
CA VAL A 179 -12.28 -0.58 -12.05
C VAL A 179 -13.01 0.09 -13.21
N SER A 180 -14.35 -0.04 -13.24
CA SER A 180 -15.19 0.63 -14.23
C SER A 180 -15.13 2.14 -14.10
N ILE A 181 -15.21 2.70 -12.88
CA ILE A 181 -15.03 4.14 -12.63
C ILE A 181 -13.61 4.60 -12.98
N LEU A 182 -12.59 3.80 -12.67
CA LEU A 182 -11.20 4.10 -12.97
C LEU A 182 -10.96 4.17 -14.48
N LEU A 183 -11.42 3.17 -15.24
CA LEU A 183 -11.33 3.15 -16.71
C LEU A 183 -12.14 4.29 -17.33
N LEU A 184 -13.30 4.63 -16.76
CA LEU A 184 -14.09 5.79 -17.17
C LEU A 184 -13.32 7.10 -16.98
N SER A 185 -12.63 7.23 -15.84
CA SER A 185 -11.82 8.40 -15.50
C SER A 185 -10.60 8.50 -16.42
N ILE A 186 -9.92 7.39 -16.69
CA ILE A 186 -8.78 7.33 -17.61
C ILE A 186 -9.23 7.69 -19.03
N HIS A 187 -10.35 7.15 -19.50
CA HIS A 187 -10.88 7.47 -20.83
C HIS A 187 -11.30 8.95 -20.94
N SER A 188 -11.95 9.50 -19.90
CA SER A 188 -12.30 10.91 -19.82
C SER A 188 -11.07 11.83 -19.82
N ILE A 189 -9.98 11.41 -19.17
CA ILE A 189 -8.71 12.16 -19.15
C ILE A 189 -7.97 12.05 -20.50
N MET A 190 -7.99 10.87 -21.14
CA MET A 190 -7.28 10.64 -22.41
C MET A 190 -7.92 11.29 -23.62
N ASN A 191 -9.24 11.55 -23.60
CA ASN A 191 -9.94 12.17 -24.71
C ASN A 191 -9.84 13.71 -24.74
N ASP A 192 -9.05 14.34 -23.85
CA ASP A 192 -8.87 15.80 -23.79
C ASP A 192 -10.21 16.58 -23.79
N GLU A 193 -11.27 15.97 -23.23
CA GLU A 193 -12.54 16.67 -23.05
C GLU A 193 -12.34 17.75 -21.99
N ASN A 194 -12.21 18.98 -22.45
CA ASN A 194 -12.01 20.18 -21.63
C ASN A 194 -12.90 20.15 -20.38
N SER A 195 -12.27 20.30 -19.21
CA SER A 195 -12.90 20.43 -17.90
C SER A 195 -13.95 21.55 -17.81
N LEU A 196 -13.98 22.46 -18.78
CA LEU A 196 -14.98 23.51 -18.96
C LEU A 196 -16.37 22.99 -19.39
N ILE A 197 -16.49 21.83 -20.05
CA ILE A 197 -17.81 21.30 -20.46
C ILE A 197 -18.61 20.78 -19.26
N ILE A 198 -17.94 20.33 -18.21
CA ILE A 198 -18.59 19.97 -16.93
C ILE A 198 -19.15 21.23 -16.24
N GLU A 199 -18.53 22.40 -16.45
CA GLU A 199 -19.02 23.69 -15.95
C GLU A 199 -20.18 24.25 -16.79
N ILE A 200 -20.29 23.86 -18.07
CA ILE A 200 -21.43 24.22 -18.94
C ILE A 200 -22.72 23.49 -18.53
N CYS A 201 -22.66 22.33 -17.87
CA CYS A 201 -23.85 21.65 -17.33
C CYS A 201 -24.52 22.46 -16.19
N ARG A 202 -23.85 23.48 -15.64
CA ARG A 202 -24.42 24.41 -14.65
C ARG A 202 -25.09 25.64 -15.28
N ILE A 203 -24.88 25.90 -16.58
CA ILE A 203 -25.31 27.14 -17.24
C ILE A 203 -26.45 26.93 -18.25
N THR A 204 -26.67 25.72 -18.77
CA THR A 204 -27.70 25.44 -19.80
C THR A 204 -29.12 25.14 -19.26
N THR A 205 -29.55 25.81 -18.19
CA THR A 205 -31.00 26.03 -17.93
C THR A 205 -31.47 27.44 -18.28
N LYS A 206 -30.64 28.33 -18.84
CA LYS A 206 -31.14 29.57 -19.46
C LYS A 206 -30.44 29.94 -20.77
N LYS A 207 -31.24 29.80 -21.83
CA LYS A 207 -31.19 30.46 -23.16
C LYS A 207 -30.38 29.80 -24.28
N LYS A 208 -31.16 29.41 -25.31
CA LYS A 208 -30.89 29.41 -26.76
C LYS A 208 -29.47 29.82 -27.15
N PHE A 209 -28.74 28.89 -27.77
CA PHE A 209 -27.78 29.22 -28.80
C PHE A 209 -27.99 28.35 -30.03
N ILE A 210 -28.11 29.05 -31.16
CA ILE A 210 -28.35 28.58 -32.52
C ILE A 210 -26.97 28.55 -33.21
N PHE A 211 -26.73 27.49 -34.00
CA PHE A 211 -25.68 27.32 -35.00
C PHE A 211 -24.22 27.53 -34.57
N ILE A 212 -23.44 26.44 -34.61
CA ILE A 212 -22.22 26.35 -35.43
C ILE A 212 -22.15 24.90 -35.94
N LYS A 213 -22.04 24.79 -37.25
CA LYS A 213 -21.95 23.57 -38.05
C LYS A 213 -20.47 23.33 -38.36
N ASP A 214 -20.13 22.07 -38.60
CA ASP A 214 -18.91 21.56 -39.24
C ASP A 214 -17.65 21.42 -38.36
N PHE A 215 -17.56 20.29 -37.66
CA PHE A 215 -16.28 19.61 -37.41
C PHE A 215 -16.39 18.16 -37.93
N HIS A 216 -15.82 17.94 -39.11
CA HIS A 216 -15.53 16.62 -39.65
C HIS A 216 -14.25 16.11 -38.97
N ASP A 217 -14.37 15.32 -37.92
CA ASP A 217 -13.27 14.52 -37.38
C ASP A 217 -13.60 13.03 -37.52
N GLU A 218 -13.20 12.45 -38.65
CA GLU A 218 -13.22 11.00 -38.89
C GLU A 218 -12.20 10.22 -38.03
N LYS A 219 -11.42 10.91 -37.18
CA LYS A 219 -10.31 10.30 -36.41
C LYS A 219 -10.73 9.55 -35.13
N THR A 220 -11.99 9.65 -34.69
CA THR A 220 -12.47 9.00 -33.46
C THR A 220 -13.13 7.64 -33.68
N PHE A 221 -13.44 7.25 -34.92
CA PHE A 221 -14.23 6.03 -35.19
C PHE A 221 -13.44 4.73 -35.03
N ILE A 222 -12.14 4.73 -35.36
CA ILE A 222 -11.30 3.53 -35.36
C ILE A 222 -11.03 3.01 -33.93
N PRO A 223 -10.68 3.84 -32.92
CA PRO A 223 -10.52 3.37 -31.55
C PRO A 223 -11.80 2.77 -30.96
N THR A 224 -12.96 3.35 -31.26
CA THR A 224 -14.26 2.84 -30.77
C THR A 224 -14.58 1.49 -31.38
N MET A 225 -14.35 1.31 -32.69
CA MET A 225 -14.55 0.02 -33.36
C MET A 225 -13.60 -1.06 -32.85
N ILE A 226 -12.33 -0.72 -32.56
CA ILE A 226 -11.36 -1.68 -32.00
C ILE A 226 -11.78 -2.12 -30.59
N VAL A 227 -12.13 -1.19 -29.70
CA VAL A 227 -12.64 -1.51 -28.35
C VAL A 227 -13.90 -2.38 -28.46
N TYR A 228 -14.74 -2.11 -29.45
CA TYR A 228 -15.98 -2.85 -29.68
C TYR A 228 -15.77 -4.28 -30.21
N VAL A 229 -14.86 -4.48 -31.16
CA VAL A 229 -14.50 -5.82 -31.65
C VAL A 229 -13.86 -6.64 -30.53
N LEU A 230 -12.99 -6.02 -29.72
CA LEU A 230 -12.38 -6.67 -28.55
C LEU A 230 -13.46 -7.10 -27.54
N PHE A 231 -14.50 -6.30 -27.36
CA PHE A 231 -15.63 -6.59 -26.49
C PHE A 231 -16.45 -7.79 -26.95
N ILE A 232 -16.85 -7.84 -28.23
CA ILE A 232 -17.55 -9.01 -28.81
C ILE A 232 -16.69 -10.28 -28.67
N LEU A 233 -15.37 -10.16 -28.85
CA LEU A 233 -14.45 -11.28 -28.70
C LEU A 233 -14.44 -11.82 -27.26
N ILE A 234 -14.42 -10.93 -26.26
CA ILE A 234 -14.46 -11.29 -24.84
C ILE A 234 -15.80 -11.96 -24.49
N ASP A 235 -16.93 -11.45 -25.01
CA ASP A 235 -18.26 -12.05 -24.81
C ASP A 235 -18.39 -13.43 -25.47
N LEU A 236 -17.84 -13.62 -26.67
CA LEU A 236 -17.82 -14.92 -27.35
C LEU A 236 -16.90 -15.92 -26.64
N LEU A 237 -15.76 -15.47 -26.08
CA LEU A 237 -14.85 -16.29 -25.29
C LEU A 237 -15.48 -16.72 -23.97
N THR A 238 -16.16 -15.81 -23.26
CA THR A 238 -16.89 -16.14 -22.04
C THR A 238 -18.06 -17.07 -22.32
N TYR A 239 -18.83 -16.84 -23.39
CA TYR A 239 -19.87 -17.77 -23.84
C TYR A 239 -19.33 -19.17 -24.14
N SER A 240 -18.24 -19.26 -24.91
CA SER A 240 -17.59 -20.52 -25.26
C SER A 240 -17.10 -21.25 -24.01
N TRP A 241 -16.55 -20.53 -23.04
CA TRP A 241 -16.08 -21.11 -21.78
C TRP A 241 -17.23 -21.61 -20.88
N ILE A 242 -18.34 -20.87 -20.79
CA ILE A 242 -19.55 -21.31 -20.06
C ILE A 242 -20.13 -22.56 -20.73
N TYR A 243 -20.19 -22.59 -22.07
CA TYR A 243 -20.67 -23.74 -22.82
C TYR A 243 -19.77 -24.97 -22.61
N MET A 244 -18.45 -24.80 -22.67
CA MET A 244 -17.48 -25.87 -22.38
C MET A 244 -17.64 -26.39 -20.95
N SER A 245 -17.73 -25.49 -19.96
CA SER A 245 -17.93 -25.87 -18.56
C SER A 245 -19.26 -26.59 -18.33
N TYR A 246 -20.34 -26.15 -18.97
CA TYR A 246 -21.65 -26.81 -18.91
C TYR A 246 -21.61 -28.18 -19.58
N SER A 247 -20.99 -28.29 -20.76
CA SER A 247 -20.80 -29.54 -21.50
C SER A 247 -20.00 -30.56 -20.69
N ASP A 248 -18.90 -30.13 -20.06
CA ASP A 248 -18.06 -30.98 -19.22
C ASP A 248 -18.81 -31.47 -17.97
N ILE A 249 -19.57 -30.59 -17.31
CA ILE A 249 -20.40 -30.96 -16.14
C ILE A 249 -21.54 -31.90 -16.56
N TYR A 250 -22.14 -31.67 -17.73
CA TYR A 250 -23.19 -32.54 -18.27
C TYR A 250 -22.65 -33.94 -18.63
N HIS A 251 -21.46 -34.01 -19.23
CA HIS A 251 -20.79 -35.29 -19.50
C HIS A 251 -20.32 -35.99 -18.21
N LEU A 252 -19.89 -35.25 -17.19
CA LEU A 252 -19.59 -35.77 -15.84
C LEU A 252 -20.83 -36.38 -15.17
N LYS A 253 -22.03 -35.86 -15.45
CA LYS A 253 -23.30 -36.44 -14.99
C LYS A 253 -23.64 -37.77 -15.67
N GLN A 254 -23.18 -37.99 -16.91
CA GLN A 254 -23.48 -39.21 -17.68
C GLN A 254 -22.44 -40.33 -17.56
N LYS A 255 -21.17 -40.05 -17.23
CA LYS A 255 -20.13 -41.08 -17.12
C LYS A 255 -19.85 -41.47 -15.67
N THR A 256 -19.48 -42.74 -15.46
CA THR A 256 -18.90 -43.36 -14.24
C THR A 256 -17.67 -42.63 -13.66
N LEU A 257 -17.24 -41.54 -14.29
CA LEU A 257 -16.11 -40.70 -13.88
C LEU A 257 -16.43 -39.84 -12.64
N ALA A 258 -17.68 -39.46 -12.39
CA ALA A 258 -18.04 -38.75 -11.15
C ALA A 258 -17.74 -39.62 -9.91
N THR A 259 -17.95 -40.93 -10.00
CA THR A 259 -17.57 -41.88 -8.95
C THR A 259 -16.06 -41.94 -8.72
N ILE A 260 -15.24 -41.84 -9.77
CA ILE A 260 -13.77 -41.84 -9.67
C ILE A 260 -13.25 -40.50 -9.14
N PHE A 261 -13.79 -39.38 -9.63
CA PHE A 261 -13.42 -38.03 -9.19
C PHE A 261 -13.79 -37.79 -7.71
N PHE A 262 -14.96 -38.25 -7.27
CA PHE A 262 -15.34 -38.19 -5.86
C PHE A 262 -14.70 -39.29 -5.00
N SER A 263 -14.25 -40.41 -5.58
CA SER A 263 -13.42 -41.41 -4.88
C SER A 263 -12.01 -40.90 -4.59
N SER A 264 -11.48 -39.99 -5.42
CA SER A 264 -10.19 -39.33 -5.21
C SER A 264 -10.23 -38.25 -4.11
N LEU A 265 -11.43 -37.74 -3.77
CA LEU A 265 -11.67 -36.82 -2.65
C LEU A 265 -11.88 -37.63 -1.35
N VAL A 266 -10.81 -38.28 -0.91
CA VAL A 266 -10.73 -39.42 0.05
C VAL A 266 -11.31 -39.21 1.46
N PHE A 267 -11.94 -38.09 1.83
CA PHE A 267 -12.37 -37.87 3.23
C PHE A 267 -13.83 -37.45 3.47
N THR A 268 -14.74 -37.55 2.50
CA THR A 268 -16.14 -37.17 2.74
C THR A 268 -17.16 -38.27 2.41
N ASN A 269 -17.74 -38.85 3.48
CA ASN A 269 -18.83 -39.85 3.44
C ASN A 269 -20.18 -39.21 3.06
N PHE A 270 -20.28 -38.59 1.89
CA PHE A 270 -21.57 -38.10 1.38
C PHE A 270 -22.40 -39.26 0.82
N LYS A 271 -23.69 -39.32 1.18
CA LYS A 271 -24.64 -40.29 0.61
C LYS A 271 -24.85 -40.00 -0.87
N GLN A 272 -25.03 -41.04 -1.68
CA GLN A 272 -25.17 -40.92 -3.14
C GLN A 272 -26.35 -40.02 -3.57
N SER A 273 -27.41 -39.93 -2.77
CA SER A 273 -28.54 -39.02 -2.97
C SER A 273 -28.18 -37.53 -2.79
N GLU A 274 -27.22 -37.20 -1.92
CA GLU A 274 -26.77 -35.82 -1.68
C GLU A 274 -25.87 -35.34 -2.82
N ARG A 275 -25.07 -36.24 -3.39
CA ARG A 275 -24.21 -35.96 -4.55
C ARG A 275 -25.04 -35.61 -5.79
N SER A 276 -26.08 -36.39 -6.09
CA SER A 276 -26.96 -36.11 -7.25
C SER A 276 -27.79 -34.84 -7.06
N LEU A 277 -28.19 -34.52 -5.81
CA LEU A 277 -28.84 -33.27 -5.46
C LEU A 277 -27.91 -32.07 -5.71
N MET A 278 -26.65 -32.12 -5.25
CA MET A 278 -25.68 -31.04 -5.44
C MET A 278 -25.39 -30.78 -6.92
N VAL A 279 -25.24 -31.84 -7.73
CA VAL A 279 -25.03 -31.72 -9.19
C VAL A 279 -26.27 -31.12 -9.90
N ASN A 280 -27.48 -31.51 -9.49
CA ASN A 280 -28.69 -30.92 -10.08
C ASN A 280 -28.88 -29.44 -9.67
N LEU A 281 -28.45 -29.07 -8.45
CA LEU A 281 -28.48 -27.68 -7.99
C LEU A 281 -27.46 -26.81 -8.74
N SER A 282 -26.24 -27.31 -8.95
CA SER A 282 -25.22 -26.58 -9.73
C SER A 282 -25.63 -26.42 -11.20
N LEU A 283 -26.18 -27.45 -11.84
CA LEU A 283 -26.73 -27.36 -13.21
C LEU A 283 -27.86 -26.33 -13.31
N LYS A 284 -28.75 -26.25 -12.31
CA LYS A 284 -29.84 -25.26 -12.28
C LYS A 284 -29.29 -23.84 -12.13
N ARG A 285 -28.23 -23.65 -11.33
CA ARG A 285 -27.54 -22.35 -11.18
C ARG A 285 -26.85 -21.93 -12.48
N ILE A 286 -26.09 -22.82 -13.11
CA ILE A 286 -25.41 -22.54 -14.40
C ILE A 286 -26.43 -22.20 -15.48
N ARG A 287 -27.56 -22.91 -15.56
CA ARG A 287 -28.65 -22.57 -16.50
C ARG A 287 -29.23 -21.16 -16.26
N THR A 288 -29.28 -20.73 -15.00
CA THR A 288 -29.77 -19.39 -14.65
C THR A 288 -28.77 -18.32 -15.07
N VAL A 289 -27.47 -18.56 -14.85
CA VAL A 289 -26.38 -17.67 -15.33
C VAL A 289 -26.38 -17.61 -16.86
N TYR A 290 -26.54 -18.74 -17.54
CA TYR A 290 -26.63 -18.80 -19.00
C TYR A 290 -27.81 -17.96 -19.56
N LEU A 291 -29.00 -18.07 -18.97
CA LEU A 291 -30.15 -17.26 -19.35
C LEU A 291 -29.92 -15.76 -19.09
N PHE A 292 -29.20 -15.40 -18.03
CA PHE A 292 -28.82 -14.03 -17.73
C PHE A 292 -27.88 -13.44 -18.80
N VAL A 293 -26.87 -14.19 -19.24
CA VAL A 293 -25.95 -13.79 -20.32
C VAL A 293 -26.73 -13.50 -21.60
N ILE A 294 -27.62 -14.42 -22.00
CA ILE A 294 -28.44 -14.26 -23.20
C ILE A 294 -29.35 -13.03 -23.08
N SER A 295 -29.97 -12.83 -21.92
CA SER A 295 -30.81 -11.65 -21.70
C SER A 295 -30.02 -10.35 -21.83
N ASN A 296 -28.78 -10.29 -21.32
CA ASN A 296 -27.92 -9.13 -21.48
C ASN A 296 -27.52 -8.92 -22.94
N MET A 297 -27.16 -9.98 -23.69
CA MET A 297 -26.85 -9.85 -25.12
C MET A 297 -28.06 -9.36 -25.93
N ILE A 298 -29.26 -9.85 -25.63
CA ILE A 298 -30.50 -9.40 -26.29
C ILE A 298 -30.83 -7.94 -25.91
N ALA A 299 -30.55 -7.51 -24.67
CA ALA A 299 -30.80 -6.15 -24.22
C ALA A 299 -29.80 -5.13 -24.79
N THR A 300 -28.56 -5.52 -25.08
CA THR A 300 -27.53 -4.64 -25.64
C THR A 300 -27.61 -4.52 -27.17
N LEU A 301 -28.16 -5.52 -27.87
CA LEU A 301 -28.28 -5.53 -29.34
C LEU A 301 -29.06 -4.33 -29.92
N PRO A 302 -30.20 -3.86 -29.35
CA PRO A 302 -30.93 -2.70 -29.85
C PRO A 302 -30.17 -1.39 -29.65
N VAL A 303 -29.45 -1.25 -28.54
CA VAL A 303 -28.61 -0.07 -28.26
C VAL A 303 -27.49 0.01 -29.31
N LEU A 304 -26.94 -1.15 -29.68
CA LEU A 304 -25.92 -1.25 -30.71
C LEU A 304 -26.45 -0.91 -32.09
N THR A 305 -27.59 -1.49 -32.50
CA THR A 305 -28.16 -1.22 -33.82
C THR A 305 -28.49 0.26 -33.97
N MET A 306 -29.03 0.89 -32.93
CA MET A 306 -29.29 2.34 -32.97
C MET A 306 -28.02 3.19 -33.16
N ARG A 307 -26.87 2.77 -32.58
CA ARG A 307 -25.59 3.46 -32.78
C ARG A 307 -25.01 3.22 -34.18
N LEU A 308 -25.07 1.99 -34.69
CA LEU A 308 -24.59 1.65 -36.04
C LEU A 308 -25.33 2.42 -37.13
N PHE A 309 -26.63 2.70 -36.92
CA PHE A 309 -27.45 3.46 -37.86
C PHE A 309 -27.49 4.97 -37.57
N ASN A 310 -26.73 5.45 -36.58
CA ASN A 310 -26.62 6.87 -36.22
C ASN A 310 -27.99 7.54 -36.00
N ILE A 311 -28.95 6.81 -35.42
CA ILE A 311 -30.33 7.27 -35.25
C ILE A 311 -30.37 8.31 -34.12
N SER A 312 -30.85 9.52 -34.42
CA SER A 312 -31.03 10.57 -33.42
C SER A 312 -32.26 10.27 -32.55
N ILE A 313 -32.05 9.97 -31.27
CA ILE A 313 -33.09 9.60 -30.32
C ILE A 313 -33.43 10.80 -29.42
N ASP A 314 -34.73 11.06 -29.19
CA ASP A 314 -35.22 12.07 -28.25
C ASP A 314 -34.97 11.69 -26.78
N ILE A 315 -34.93 12.68 -25.89
CA ILE A 315 -34.70 12.49 -24.43
C ILE A 315 -35.65 11.44 -23.81
N TYR A 316 -36.93 11.43 -24.19
CA TYR A 316 -37.90 10.46 -23.66
C TYR A 316 -37.61 9.03 -24.12
N GLN A 317 -37.19 8.85 -25.37
CA GLN A 317 -36.80 7.55 -25.91
C GLN A 317 -35.47 7.08 -25.28
N ARG A 318 -34.55 8.00 -24.93
CA ARG A 318 -33.31 7.68 -24.18
C ARG A 318 -33.62 7.18 -22.77
N ILE A 319 -34.52 7.84 -22.05
CA ILE A 319 -34.96 7.38 -20.72
C ILE A 319 -35.66 6.02 -20.83
N PHE A 320 -36.50 5.83 -21.84
CA PHE A 320 -37.17 4.56 -22.10
C PHE A 320 -36.19 3.43 -22.40
N LEU A 321 -35.13 3.70 -23.18
CA LEU A 321 -34.05 2.76 -23.46
C LEU A 321 -33.26 2.38 -22.20
N ILE A 322 -32.92 3.37 -21.36
CA ILE A 322 -32.26 3.13 -20.06
C ILE A 322 -33.16 2.28 -19.16
N TYR A 323 -34.46 2.58 -19.13
CA TYR A 323 -35.42 1.80 -18.36
C TYR A 323 -35.50 0.35 -18.85
N PHE A 324 -35.58 0.12 -20.16
CA PHE A 324 -35.65 -1.23 -20.73
C PHE A 324 -34.35 -2.04 -20.58
N THR A 325 -33.19 -1.38 -20.55
CA THR A 325 -31.89 -2.04 -20.32
C THR A 325 -31.65 -2.35 -18.84
N THR A 326 -32.20 -1.56 -17.92
CA THR A 326 -32.01 -1.74 -16.46
C THR A 326 -33.08 -2.62 -15.80
N LEU A 327 -34.26 -2.77 -16.40
CA LEU A 327 -35.34 -3.62 -15.87
C LEU A 327 -34.93 -5.11 -15.74
N PRO A 328 -34.29 -5.75 -16.74
CA PRO A 328 -33.87 -7.15 -16.64
C PRO A 328 -32.85 -7.38 -15.52
N TRP A 329 -32.01 -6.38 -15.24
CA TRP A 329 -31.04 -6.42 -14.13
C TRP A 329 -31.74 -6.45 -12.78
N LEU A 330 -32.73 -5.59 -12.56
CA LEU A 330 -33.50 -5.54 -11.30
C LEU A 330 -34.29 -6.84 -11.08
N ASP A 331 -34.91 -7.38 -12.13
CA ASP A 331 -35.67 -8.63 -12.05
C ASP A 331 -34.76 -9.85 -11.81
N CYS A 332 -33.58 -9.91 -12.43
CA CYS A 332 -32.63 -10.99 -12.18
C CYS A 332 -32.00 -10.94 -10.78
N ILE A 333 -31.62 -9.76 -10.30
CA ILE A 333 -31.08 -9.60 -8.94
C ILE A 333 -32.14 -9.97 -7.90
N THR A 334 -33.37 -9.48 -8.05
CA THR A 334 -34.47 -9.83 -7.14
C THR A 334 -34.80 -11.32 -7.19
N PHE A 335 -34.76 -11.96 -8.35
CA PHE A 335 -34.95 -13.42 -8.48
C PHE A 335 -33.85 -14.24 -7.77
N LEU A 336 -32.58 -13.86 -7.95
CA LEU A 336 -31.43 -14.50 -7.29
C LEU A 336 -31.53 -14.42 -5.75
N PHE A 337 -31.85 -13.24 -5.21
CA PHE A 337 -31.98 -13.04 -3.76
C PHE A 337 -33.27 -13.66 -3.19
N TYR A 338 -34.38 -13.68 -3.93
CA TYR A 338 -35.63 -14.29 -3.50
C TYR A 338 -35.53 -15.82 -3.38
N HIS A 339 -34.84 -16.49 -4.30
CA HIS A 339 -34.70 -17.94 -4.27
C HIS A 339 -33.76 -18.41 -3.13
N GLU A 340 -32.68 -17.69 -2.85
CA GLU A 340 -31.75 -17.97 -1.73
C GLU A 340 -32.44 -17.83 -0.35
N THR A 341 -33.22 -16.76 -0.15
CA THR A 341 -33.92 -16.52 1.12
C THR A 341 -34.99 -17.56 1.43
N LYS A 342 -35.65 -18.12 0.40
CA LYS A 342 -36.66 -19.18 0.54
C LYS A 342 -36.07 -20.54 0.93
N LEU A 343 -34.83 -20.83 0.53
CA LEU A 343 -34.13 -22.08 0.89
C LEU A 343 -33.63 -22.08 2.34
N ILE A 344 -33.18 -20.93 2.85
CA ILE A 344 -32.74 -20.79 4.26
C ILE A 344 -33.90 -21.05 5.23
N LYS A 345 -35.11 -20.59 4.89
CA LYS A 345 -36.29 -20.74 5.76
C LYS A 345 -36.77 -22.19 5.93
N ARG A 346 -36.38 -23.11 5.01
CA ARG A 346 -36.77 -24.53 5.07
C ARG A 346 -35.81 -25.41 5.89
N ASN A 347 -34.56 -24.99 6.11
CA ASN A 347 -33.54 -25.82 6.76
C ASN A 347 -33.28 -25.49 8.25
N CYS A 348 -33.86 -24.42 8.79
CA CYS A 348 -33.62 -23.98 10.18
C CYS A 348 -34.51 -24.64 11.26
N PHE A 349 -35.41 -25.56 10.92
CA PHE A 349 -36.21 -26.30 11.91
C PHE A 349 -36.03 -27.82 11.79
N PRO A 350 -34.91 -28.39 12.29
CA PRO A 350 -34.87 -29.81 12.58
C PRO A 350 -35.70 -30.09 13.84
N LYS A 351 -36.75 -30.92 13.71
CA LYS A 351 -37.44 -31.53 14.85
C LYS A 351 -36.42 -32.31 15.68
N ARG A 352 -36.14 -31.85 16.91
CA ARG A 352 -35.26 -32.50 17.87
C ARG A 352 -36.01 -33.64 18.56
N SER A 353 -35.66 -34.89 18.26
CA SER A 353 -35.94 -36.03 19.15
C SER A 353 -34.75 -36.19 20.10
N VAL A 354 -35.02 -36.14 21.39
CA VAL A 354 -34.05 -36.31 22.48
C VAL A 354 -33.89 -37.81 22.74
N SER A 355 -32.66 -38.33 22.63
CA SER A 355 -32.29 -39.63 23.22
C SER A 355 -30.95 -39.53 23.93
N HIS A 356 -30.84 -40.32 25.01
CA HIS A 356 -29.78 -40.36 26.00
C HIS A 356 -28.41 -40.71 25.42
N GLU A 357 -27.46 -39.77 25.43
CA GLU A 357 -26.03 -40.04 25.19
C GLU A 357 -25.16 -39.01 25.95
N ASN A 358 -25.23 -39.02 27.29
CA ASN A 358 -24.66 -37.95 28.13
C ASN A 358 -23.25 -38.20 28.68
N VAL A 359 -22.65 -39.39 28.53
CA VAL A 359 -21.33 -39.68 29.12
C VAL A 359 -20.17 -39.44 28.14
N ASN A 360 -20.32 -39.81 26.86
CA ASN A 360 -19.31 -39.54 25.83
C ASN A 360 -19.25 -38.08 25.38
N ARG A 361 -20.27 -37.29 25.75
CA ARG A 361 -20.39 -35.88 25.38
C ARG A 361 -19.46 -34.99 26.21
N GLN A 362 -19.26 -35.30 27.50
CA GLN A 362 -18.39 -34.51 28.38
C GLN A 362 -16.90 -34.62 28.00
N GLN A 363 -16.41 -35.81 27.61
CA GLN A 363 -15.04 -35.94 27.11
C GLN A 363 -14.80 -35.25 25.76
N ARG A 364 -15.80 -35.22 24.86
CA ARG A 364 -15.71 -34.44 23.60
C ARG A 364 -15.79 -32.93 23.85
N ILE A 365 -16.53 -32.50 24.87
CA ILE A 365 -16.58 -31.09 25.29
C ILE A 365 -15.23 -30.66 25.88
N GLY A 366 -14.58 -31.50 26.70
CA GLY A 366 -13.24 -31.24 27.24
C GLY A 366 -12.17 -31.08 26.16
N ARG A 367 -12.12 -31.97 25.16
CA ARG A 367 -11.17 -31.81 24.03
C ARG A 367 -11.46 -30.57 23.17
N ARG A 368 -12.74 -30.24 22.98
CA ARG A 368 -13.12 -29.01 22.28
C ARG A 368 -12.75 -27.76 23.07
N LEU A 369 -12.96 -27.75 24.38
CA LEU A 369 -12.56 -26.65 25.27
C LEU A 369 -11.05 -26.46 25.30
N ASN A 370 -10.24 -27.54 25.29
CA ASN A 370 -8.79 -27.41 25.12
C ASN A 370 -8.40 -26.84 23.76
N SER A 371 -9.04 -27.29 22.66
CA SER A 371 -8.77 -26.69 21.34
C SER A 371 -9.24 -25.22 21.24
N TYR A 372 -10.32 -24.86 21.94
CA TYR A 372 -10.79 -23.48 22.02
C TYR A 372 -9.88 -22.63 22.90
N ARG A 373 -9.35 -23.17 24.00
CA ARG A 373 -8.33 -22.52 24.85
C ARG A 373 -7.06 -22.29 24.05
N GLU A 374 -6.53 -23.30 23.35
CA GLU A 374 -5.37 -23.13 22.46
C GLU A 374 -5.60 -22.11 21.33
N MET A 375 -6.80 -22.06 20.74
CA MET A 375 -7.16 -21.02 19.75
C MET A 375 -7.34 -19.63 20.38
N TYR A 376 -7.85 -19.56 21.62
CA TYR A 376 -8.03 -18.31 22.33
C TYR A 376 -6.67 -17.75 22.74
N ASP A 377 -5.81 -18.59 23.32
CA ASP A 377 -4.42 -18.32 23.69
C ASP A 377 -3.61 -17.86 22.48
N ALA A 378 -3.74 -18.53 21.32
CA ALA A 378 -3.06 -18.10 20.09
C ALA A 378 -3.53 -16.71 19.59
N LYS A 379 -4.77 -16.32 19.89
CA LYS A 379 -5.37 -15.05 19.46
C LYS A 379 -5.10 -13.92 20.47
N THR A 380 -5.07 -14.21 21.77
CA THR A 380 -4.67 -13.27 22.84
C THR A 380 -3.16 -13.00 22.81
N VAL A 381 -2.33 -14.02 22.57
CA VAL A 381 -0.88 -13.84 22.37
C VAL A 381 -0.58 -12.95 21.16
N LYS A 382 -1.36 -13.08 20.07
CA LYS A 382 -1.21 -12.20 18.89
C LYS A 382 -1.60 -10.74 19.16
N LYS A 383 -2.44 -10.48 20.16
CA LYS A 383 -2.80 -9.12 20.61
C LYS A 383 -1.69 -8.48 21.45
N CYS A 384 -0.76 -9.26 21.98
CA CYS A 384 0.27 -8.83 22.94
C CYS A 384 1.66 -8.64 22.35
N LEU A 385 1.77 -8.72 21.02
CA LEU A 385 3.02 -8.51 20.32
C LEU A 385 3.45 -7.04 20.41
N PRO A 386 4.74 -6.75 20.59
CA PRO A 386 5.24 -5.39 20.75
C PRO A 386 5.05 -4.60 19.45
N ASN A 387 4.10 -3.66 19.48
CA ASN A 387 3.94 -2.62 18.46
C ASN A 387 4.61 -1.32 18.95
N LEU A 388 5.00 -0.41 18.05
CA LEU A 388 5.59 0.88 18.47
C LEU A 388 4.71 1.63 19.49
N HIS A 389 3.40 1.63 19.28
CA HIS A 389 2.47 2.26 20.23
C HIS A 389 2.51 1.59 21.62
N SER A 390 2.52 0.26 21.66
CA SER A 390 2.63 -0.51 22.91
C SER A 390 3.95 -0.25 23.63
N LEU A 391 5.06 -0.03 22.90
CA LEU A 391 6.33 0.41 23.50
C LEU A 391 6.19 1.77 24.18
N GLY A 392 5.50 2.71 23.52
CA GLY A 392 5.14 4.01 24.08
C GLY A 392 4.39 3.87 25.40
N GLU A 393 3.31 3.09 25.42
CA GLU A 393 2.47 2.92 26.61
C GLU A 393 3.19 2.19 27.76
N LEU A 394 4.11 1.29 27.44
CA LEU A 394 4.81 0.49 28.44
C LEU A 394 5.94 1.26 29.13
N PHE A 395 6.68 2.06 28.37
CA PHE A 395 7.88 2.74 28.88
C PHE A 395 7.68 4.25 29.12
N LEU A 396 6.79 4.92 28.42
CA LEU A 396 6.58 6.36 28.59
C LEU A 396 5.33 6.66 29.44
N PRO A 397 5.30 7.80 30.15
CA PRO A 397 4.06 8.33 30.70
C PRO A 397 3.00 8.56 29.60
N SER A 398 1.71 8.50 29.93
CA SER A 398 0.59 8.60 28.96
C SER A 398 0.74 9.78 27.98
N PHE A 399 1.10 10.97 28.47
CA PHE A 399 1.33 12.15 27.62
C PHE A 399 2.46 11.95 26.60
N PHE A 400 3.62 11.46 27.06
CA PHE A 400 4.76 11.21 26.18
C PHE A 400 4.52 10.04 25.22
N SER A 401 3.75 9.03 25.62
CA SER A 401 3.34 7.94 24.73
C SER A 401 2.50 8.44 23.55
N ASN A 402 1.54 9.33 23.82
CA ASN A 402 0.72 9.95 22.78
C ASN A 402 1.57 10.82 21.83
N LEU A 403 2.48 11.64 22.38
CA LEU A 403 3.40 12.43 21.56
C LEU A 403 4.34 11.57 20.72
N PHE A 404 4.88 10.48 21.29
CA PHE A 404 5.71 9.53 20.56
C PHE A 404 4.94 8.91 19.38
N THR A 405 3.71 8.50 19.64
CA THR A 405 2.82 7.93 18.62
C THR A 405 2.50 8.94 17.51
N LEU A 406 2.22 10.19 17.86
CA LEU A 406 2.01 11.29 16.91
C LEU A 406 3.27 11.59 16.10
N THR A 407 4.46 11.52 16.72
CA THR A 407 5.75 11.72 16.07
C THR A 407 5.99 10.64 14.99
N ILE A 408 5.74 9.37 15.32
CA ILE A 408 5.86 8.25 14.36
C ILE A 408 4.88 8.41 13.19
N LEU A 409 3.62 8.74 13.48
CA LEU A 409 2.61 8.96 12.45
C LEU A 409 3.06 10.10 11.52
N SER A 410 3.46 11.23 12.09
CA SER A 410 3.91 12.40 11.35
C SER A 410 5.12 12.10 10.48
N GLN A 411 6.08 11.34 11.00
CA GLN A 411 7.27 10.94 10.25
C GLN A 411 6.91 10.02 9.08
N THR A 412 6.01 9.06 9.31
CA THR A 412 5.58 8.13 8.26
C THR A 412 4.84 8.89 7.14
N ILE A 413 4.00 9.87 7.50
CA ILE A 413 3.34 10.76 6.54
C ILE A 413 4.36 11.61 5.78
N ALA A 414 5.35 12.20 6.46
CA ALA A 414 6.40 12.99 5.82
C ALA A 414 7.22 12.18 4.80
N LEU A 415 7.57 10.93 5.14
CA LEU A 415 8.24 10.01 4.22
C LEU A 415 7.35 9.62 3.04
N LEU A 416 6.05 9.38 3.25
CA LEU A 416 5.11 9.09 2.16
C LEU A 416 4.95 10.28 1.20
N ILE A 417 4.92 11.51 1.71
CA ILE A 417 4.90 12.72 0.87
C ILE A 417 6.18 12.79 0.03
N THR A 418 7.33 12.54 0.66
CA THR A 418 8.63 12.52 -0.01
C THR A 418 8.65 11.49 -1.16
N TYR A 419 8.18 10.27 -0.91
CA TYR A 419 8.11 9.23 -1.95
C TYR A 419 7.06 9.51 -3.01
N ALA A 420 5.92 10.14 -2.66
CA ALA A 420 4.93 10.59 -3.63
C ALA A 420 5.53 11.60 -4.62
N LEU A 421 6.29 12.58 -4.12
CA LEU A 421 6.96 13.59 -4.94
C LEU A 421 8.06 12.97 -5.81
N ALA A 422 8.97 12.19 -5.22
CA ALA A 422 10.06 11.55 -5.96
C ALA A 422 9.54 10.56 -7.03
N GLY A 423 8.51 9.78 -6.70
CA GLY A 423 7.91 8.81 -7.61
C GLY A 423 7.24 9.50 -8.80
N SER A 424 6.54 10.60 -8.53
CA SER A 424 5.90 11.41 -9.58
C SER A 424 6.94 12.08 -10.47
N GLN A 425 8.06 12.58 -9.92
CA GLN A 425 9.17 13.12 -10.71
C GLN A 425 9.79 12.04 -11.62
N ALA A 426 10.04 10.83 -11.11
CA ALA A 426 10.59 9.74 -11.91
C ALA A 426 9.65 9.30 -13.05
N PHE A 427 8.34 9.16 -12.77
CA PHE A 427 7.33 8.86 -13.79
C PHE A 427 7.23 9.96 -14.86
N ALA A 428 7.33 11.22 -14.43
CA ALA A 428 7.21 12.38 -15.30
C ALA A 428 8.35 12.46 -16.32
N VAL A 429 9.58 12.20 -15.88
CA VAL A 429 10.73 12.15 -16.79
C VAL A 429 10.58 10.99 -17.77
N LEU A 430 10.16 9.81 -17.31
CA LEU A 430 9.95 8.65 -18.17
C LEU A 430 8.85 8.87 -19.23
N LEU A 431 7.75 9.54 -18.86
CA LEU A 431 6.62 9.82 -19.75
C LEU A 431 6.77 11.13 -20.53
N GLN A 432 7.80 11.93 -20.24
CA GLN A 432 7.98 13.29 -20.77
C GLN A 432 6.77 14.23 -20.50
N VAL A 433 6.11 14.05 -19.35
CA VAL A 433 4.95 14.86 -18.91
C VAL A 433 5.34 15.68 -17.68
N GLN A 434 4.65 16.81 -17.43
CA GLN A 434 4.83 17.55 -16.18
C GLN A 434 4.43 16.72 -14.96
N TYR A 435 5.33 16.61 -13.98
CA TYR A 435 5.15 15.75 -12.81
C TYR A 435 3.94 16.10 -11.93
N ILE A 436 3.49 17.36 -11.94
CA ILE A 436 2.27 17.78 -11.22
C ILE A 436 1.04 16.98 -11.67
N LYS A 437 0.95 16.63 -12.97
CA LYS A 437 -0.16 15.83 -13.51
C LYS A 437 -0.10 14.37 -13.07
N VAL A 438 1.08 13.87 -12.67
CA VAL A 438 1.31 12.48 -12.29
C VAL A 438 1.00 12.22 -10.81
N ILE A 439 1.17 13.22 -9.94
CA ILE A 439 0.98 13.11 -8.48
C ILE A 439 -0.33 12.43 -8.08
N PRO A 440 -1.52 12.83 -8.60
CA PRO A 440 -2.78 12.22 -8.20
C PRO A 440 -2.84 10.72 -8.55
N GLY A 441 -2.43 10.36 -9.77
CA GLY A 441 -2.41 8.98 -10.23
C GLY A 441 -1.48 8.12 -9.38
N PHE A 442 -0.25 8.58 -9.16
CA PHE A 442 0.74 7.85 -8.36
C PHE A 442 0.26 7.62 -6.91
N CYS A 443 -0.21 8.68 -6.23
CA CYS A 443 -0.62 8.58 -4.83
C CYS A 443 -1.83 7.67 -4.64
N TRP A 444 -2.90 7.88 -5.41
CA TRP A 444 -4.15 7.16 -5.20
C TRP A 444 -4.06 5.71 -5.64
N ILE A 445 -3.44 5.41 -6.79
CA ILE A 445 -3.26 4.02 -7.24
C ILE A 445 -2.49 3.22 -6.18
N LEU A 446 -1.38 3.76 -5.66
CA LEU A 446 -0.60 3.07 -4.64
C LEU A 446 -1.32 2.99 -3.29
N ALA A 447 -2.04 4.03 -2.87
CA ALA A 447 -2.87 3.98 -1.67
C ALA A 447 -3.93 2.88 -1.74
N PHE A 448 -4.62 2.75 -2.89
CA PHE A 448 -5.59 1.66 -3.10
C PHE A 448 -4.92 0.29 -3.13
N VAL A 449 -3.75 0.16 -3.76
CA VAL A 449 -2.99 -1.10 -3.72
C VAL A 449 -2.66 -1.47 -2.28
N ILE A 450 -2.24 -0.51 -1.45
CA ILE A 450 -1.95 -0.73 -0.03
C ILE A 450 -3.19 -1.22 0.73
N LEU A 451 -4.33 -0.56 0.54
CA LEU A 451 -5.57 -0.88 1.24
C LEU A 451 -6.17 -2.23 0.81
N LEU A 452 -6.15 -2.52 -0.50
CA LEU A 452 -6.75 -3.74 -1.07
C LEU A 452 -5.88 -4.98 -0.85
N PHE A 453 -4.57 -4.86 -1.05
CA PHE A 453 -3.66 -6.01 -1.08
C PHE A 453 -2.80 -6.16 0.18
N HIS A 454 -3.17 -5.53 1.30
CA HIS A 454 -2.39 -5.56 2.55
C HIS A 454 -1.92 -6.96 3.00
N SER A 455 -2.71 -8.01 2.74
CA SER A 455 -2.35 -9.39 3.07
C SER A 455 -1.22 -9.96 2.22
N LEU A 456 -1.09 -9.53 0.96
CA LEU A 456 -0.05 -9.97 0.02
C LEU A 456 1.19 -9.07 0.04
N ILE A 457 1.03 -7.82 0.48
CA ILE A 457 2.08 -6.80 0.43
C ILE A 457 3.37 -7.23 1.13
N GLN A 458 3.30 -7.94 2.27
CA GLN A 458 4.52 -8.38 2.95
C GLN A 458 5.37 -9.33 2.10
N LEU A 459 4.74 -10.25 1.37
CA LEU A 459 5.44 -11.16 0.46
C LEU A 459 6.01 -10.39 -0.73
N ILE A 460 5.19 -9.50 -1.31
CA ILE A 460 5.55 -8.67 -2.46
C ILE A 460 6.74 -7.76 -2.14
N ILE A 461 6.77 -7.13 -0.95
CA ILE A 461 7.87 -6.23 -0.53
C ILE A 461 9.21 -6.97 -0.52
N SER A 462 9.27 -8.20 0.00
CA SER A 462 10.53 -8.95 0.05
C SER A 462 11.07 -9.26 -1.35
N VAL A 463 10.21 -9.72 -2.25
CA VAL A 463 10.59 -10.05 -3.64
C VAL A 463 11.00 -8.79 -4.40
N LEU A 464 10.18 -7.74 -4.34
CA LEU A 464 10.49 -6.47 -4.99
C LEU A 464 11.74 -5.82 -4.42
N THR A 465 12.05 -6.03 -3.13
CA THR A 465 13.28 -5.51 -2.55
C THR A 465 14.52 -6.27 -3.00
N PHE A 466 14.42 -7.59 -3.13
CA PHE A 466 15.50 -8.35 -3.76
C PHE A 466 15.76 -7.84 -5.19
N CYS A 467 14.69 -7.70 -6.00
CA CYS A 467 14.80 -7.18 -7.36
C CYS A 467 15.36 -5.75 -7.41
N LYS A 468 14.92 -4.84 -6.52
CA LYS A 468 15.45 -3.47 -6.51
C LYS A 468 16.92 -3.42 -6.07
N GLY A 469 17.31 -4.24 -5.09
CA GLY A 469 18.68 -4.31 -4.61
C GLY A 469 19.65 -4.83 -5.68
N THR A 470 19.28 -5.89 -6.40
CA THR A 470 20.10 -6.42 -7.49
C THR A 470 20.21 -5.44 -8.65
N LEU A 471 19.10 -4.83 -9.06
CA LEU A 471 19.07 -3.82 -10.11
C LEU A 471 19.94 -2.60 -9.72
N PHE A 472 19.87 -2.15 -8.46
CA PHE A 472 20.68 -1.04 -7.98
C PHE A 472 22.18 -1.33 -8.04
N THR A 473 22.61 -2.51 -7.61
CA THR A 473 24.02 -2.91 -7.69
C THR A 473 24.52 -2.92 -9.13
N ILE A 474 23.70 -3.39 -10.09
CA ILE A 474 24.03 -3.34 -11.52
C ILE A 474 24.20 -1.88 -11.98
N ILE A 475 23.28 -0.99 -11.60
CA ILE A 475 23.38 0.44 -11.94
C ILE A 475 24.64 1.07 -11.35
N ILE A 476 24.99 0.77 -10.09
CA ILE A 476 26.22 1.28 -9.47
C ILE A 476 27.43 0.85 -10.29
N ILE A 477 27.53 -0.43 -10.66
CA ILE A 477 28.65 -0.93 -11.46
C ILE A 477 28.73 -0.19 -12.81
N ILE A 478 27.60 -0.06 -13.51
CA ILE A 478 27.55 0.65 -14.80
C ILE A 478 27.95 2.11 -14.64
N THR A 479 27.40 2.81 -13.63
CA THR A 479 27.68 4.23 -13.40
C THR A 479 29.13 4.47 -12.94
N LEU A 480 29.74 3.57 -12.17
CA LEU A 480 31.18 3.65 -11.88
C LEU A 480 32.03 3.52 -13.15
N VAL A 481 31.70 2.57 -14.03
CA VAL A 481 32.42 2.43 -15.32
C VAL A 481 32.25 3.67 -16.20
N VAL A 482 31.08 4.30 -16.19
CA VAL A 482 30.86 5.57 -16.92
C VAL A 482 31.57 6.73 -16.22
N GLY A 483 31.55 6.79 -14.89
CA GLY A 483 32.20 7.82 -14.07
C GLY A 483 33.71 7.89 -14.31
N THR A 484 34.39 6.73 -14.36
CA THR A 484 35.82 6.65 -14.68
C THR A 484 36.19 7.21 -16.07
N LYS A 485 35.23 7.33 -16.99
CA LYS A 485 35.45 7.96 -18.31
C LYS A 485 35.22 9.47 -18.30
N ILE A 486 34.29 9.96 -17.47
CA ILE A 486 33.90 11.37 -17.42
C ILE A 486 34.85 12.17 -16.52
N GLN A 487 35.19 11.63 -15.34
CA GLN A 487 36.14 12.21 -14.37
C GLN A 487 35.90 13.69 -14.06
N ASN A 488 34.71 14.04 -13.57
CA ASN A 488 34.51 15.39 -13.05
C ASN A 488 35.36 15.61 -11.78
N PRO A 489 35.97 16.80 -11.62
CA PRO A 489 36.72 17.11 -10.41
C PRO A 489 35.77 17.25 -9.20
N VAL A 490 36.06 16.49 -8.14
CA VAL A 490 35.33 16.57 -6.86
C VAL A 490 36.06 17.54 -5.95
N LYS A 491 35.34 18.54 -5.43
CA LYS A 491 35.84 19.47 -4.42
C LYS A 491 35.17 19.18 -3.09
N ASP A 492 36.00 18.99 -2.06
CA ASP A 492 35.56 18.82 -0.68
C ASP A 492 35.48 20.16 0.05
N ASP A 493 34.38 20.38 0.76
CA ASP A 493 34.16 21.54 1.63
C ASP A 493 33.60 21.07 2.97
N TYR A 494 34.44 21.12 4.01
CA TYR A 494 34.08 20.69 5.36
C TYR A 494 33.10 21.66 6.04
N SER A 495 32.92 22.88 5.53
CA SER A 495 31.98 23.84 6.11
C SER A 495 30.52 23.41 5.90
N ALA A 496 30.23 22.70 4.82
CA ALA A 496 28.91 22.16 4.48
C ALA A 496 28.68 20.74 5.02
N MET A 497 29.53 20.27 5.95
CA MET A 497 29.42 18.92 6.53
C MET A 497 28.08 18.67 7.23
N GLY A 498 27.46 19.72 7.77
CA GLY A 498 26.20 19.60 8.50
C GLY A 498 25.00 19.19 7.64
N ASP A 499 24.93 19.59 6.37
CA ASP A 499 23.84 19.12 5.49
C ASP A 499 23.97 17.62 5.22
N SER A 500 25.21 17.14 5.07
CA SER A 500 25.51 15.73 4.87
C SER A 500 25.25 14.89 6.12
N ILE A 501 25.48 15.39 7.34
CA ILE A 501 25.13 14.64 8.55
C ILE A 501 23.61 14.46 8.68
N LEU A 502 22.82 15.51 8.44
CA LEU A 502 21.35 15.45 8.50
C LEU A 502 20.79 14.38 7.57
N MET A 503 21.24 14.40 6.30
CA MET A 503 20.74 13.46 5.31
C MET A 503 21.23 12.02 5.56
N CYS A 504 22.46 11.84 6.07
CA CYS A 504 22.95 10.51 6.49
C CYS A 504 22.12 9.92 7.63
N THR A 505 21.72 10.74 8.60
CA THR A 505 20.87 10.30 9.71
C THR A 505 19.51 9.81 9.22
N ILE A 506 18.83 10.59 8.37
CA ILE A 506 17.54 10.19 7.79
C ILE A 506 17.68 8.94 6.92
N ALA A 507 18.72 8.89 6.09
CA ALA A 507 18.96 7.77 5.19
C ALA A 507 19.06 6.44 5.95
N LEU A 508 19.71 6.43 7.12
CA LEU A 508 19.97 5.20 7.89
C LEU A 508 18.92 4.88 8.97
N ALA A 509 18.07 5.82 9.40
CA ALA A 509 17.20 5.64 10.56
C ALA A 509 15.90 4.85 10.30
N GLY A 510 15.55 4.53 9.05
CA GLY A 510 14.23 3.98 8.68
C GLY A 510 13.87 2.64 9.32
N PHE A 511 14.86 1.82 9.70
CA PHE A 511 14.62 0.43 10.16
C PHE A 511 13.93 0.34 11.53
N ILE A 512 14.05 1.37 12.38
CA ILE A 512 13.56 1.34 13.77
C ILE A 512 12.05 1.26 13.84
N ASN A 513 11.37 1.89 12.88
CA ASN A 513 9.91 1.83 12.77
C ASN A 513 9.39 0.44 12.35
N ILE A 514 10.29 -0.46 11.94
CA ILE A 514 9.94 -1.74 11.31
C ILE A 514 10.44 -2.91 12.12
N MET A 515 11.52 -2.72 12.89
CA MET A 515 12.02 -3.71 13.85
C MET A 515 10.90 -4.31 14.71
N PRO A 516 9.95 -3.56 15.30
CA PRO A 516 8.90 -4.16 16.13
C PRO A 516 8.01 -5.10 15.33
N ILE A 517 7.62 -4.69 14.11
CA ILE A 517 6.80 -5.49 13.19
C ILE A 517 7.52 -6.79 12.82
N MET A 518 8.82 -6.72 12.52
CA MET A 518 9.64 -7.89 12.22
C MET A 518 9.82 -8.80 13.44
N PHE A 519 10.04 -8.20 14.61
CA PHE A 519 10.27 -8.89 15.88
C PHE A 519 9.09 -9.75 16.31
N THR A 520 7.85 -9.36 15.95
CA THR A 520 6.65 -10.14 16.20
C THR A 520 6.65 -11.54 15.55
N LYS A 521 7.49 -11.77 14.54
CA LYS A 521 7.59 -13.04 13.82
C LYS A 521 8.59 -14.02 14.44
N LEU A 522 9.41 -13.56 15.39
CA LEU A 522 10.45 -14.35 16.03
C LEU A 522 9.88 -15.19 17.18
N LYS A 523 10.38 -16.41 17.33
CA LYS A 523 10.29 -17.09 18.62
C LYS A 523 11.35 -16.45 19.50
N GLN A 524 11.00 -16.21 20.76
CA GLN A 524 11.87 -15.52 21.71
C GLN A 524 12.96 -16.45 22.28
N THR A 525 13.73 -17.07 21.39
CA THR A 525 14.91 -17.87 21.71
C THR A 525 16.16 -17.04 21.49
N ARG A 526 17.22 -17.32 22.25
CA ARG A 526 18.48 -16.57 22.16
C ARG A 526 19.09 -16.60 20.75
N GLU A 527 19.06 -17.77 20.11
CA GLU A 527 19.61 -17.96 18.76
C GLU A 527 18.84 -17.15 17.72
N GLU A 528 17.51 -17.11 17.80
CA GLU A 528 16.69 -16.35 16.86
C GLU A 528 16.85 -14.85 17.01
N ILE A 529 17.03 -14.36 18.25
CA ILE A 529 17.27 -12.95 18.53
C ILE A 529 18.66 -12.53 18.02
N ILE A 530 19.68 -13.38 18.18
CA ILE A 530 21.01 -13.13 17.61
C ILE A 530 20.94 -13.12 16.08
N GLY A 531 20.26 -14.10 15.47
CA GLY A 531 20.05 -14.17 14.02
C GLY A 531 19.31 -12.94 13.47
N PHE A 532 18.30 -12.45 14.19
CA PHE A 532 17.61 -11.21 13.87
C PHE A 532 18.55 -9.99 13.89
N ASN A 533 19.31 -9.80 14.99
CA ASN A 533 20.26 -8.70 15.10
C ASN A 533 21.32 -8.73 13.99
N VAL A 534 21.88 -9.90 13.69
CA VAL A 534 22.84 -10.07 12.60
C VAL A 534 22.21 -9.74 11.25
N SER A 535 20.96 -10.15 11.01
CA SER A 535 20.26 -9.87 9.75
C SER A 535 20.02 -8.38 9.54
N VAL A 536 19.56 -7.67 10.58
CA VAL A 536 19.34 -6.21 10.52
C VAL A 536 20.67 -5.46 10.39
N PHE A 537 21.69 -5.87 11.14
CA PHE A 537 23.05 -5.32 11.03
C PHE A 537 23.62 -5.48 9.62
N LEU A 538 23.57 -6.69 9.04
CA LEU A 538 24.03 -6.94 7.68
C LEU A 538 23.25 -6.08 6.66
N GLY A 539 21.93 -5.96 6.82
CA GLY A 539 21.11 -5.11 5.95
C GLY A 539 21.52 -3.64 6.00
N LEU A 540 21.77 -3.10 7.19
CA LEU A 540 22.29 -1.74 7.40
C LEU A 540 23.67 -1.57 6.73
N THR A 541 24.60 -2.49 6.99
CA THR A 541 25.96 -2.46 6.42
C THR A 541 25.95 -2.48 4.90
N THR A 542 25.14 -3.36 4.28
CA THR A 542 24.98 -3.40 2.83
C THR A 542 24.46 -2.08 2.28
N CYS A 543 23.47 -1.47 2.94
CA CYS A 543 22.97 -0.17 2.51
C CYS A 543 24.01 0.94 2.59
N VAL A 544 24.84 0.96 3.65
CA VAL A 544 25.92 1.94 3.79
C VAL A 544 26.92 1.80 2.64
N ILE A 545 27.36 0.57 2.35
CA ILE A 545 28.29 0.30 1.23
C ILE A 545 27.68 0.76 -0.09
N LEU A 546 26.43 0.38 -0.38
CA LEU A 546 25.75 0.77 -1.62
C LEU A 546 25.56 2.29 -1.72
N ASN A 547 25.21 2.97 -0.63
CA ASN A 547 25.06 4.43 -0.60
C ASN A 547 26.40 5.15 -0.84
N ILE A 548 27.51 4.65 -0.26
CA ILE A 548 28.85 5.20 -0.50
C ILE A 548 29.22 5.06 -1.98
N LEU A 549 29.08 3.85 -2.55
CA LEU A 549 29.40 3.59 -3.95
C LEU A 549 28.52 4.40 -4.91
N TRP A 550 27.24 4.57 -4.59
CA TRP A 550 26.32 5.39 -5.36
C TRP A 550 26.69 6.88 -5.32
N CYS A 551 26.99 7.42 -4.15
CA CYS A 551 27.41 8.81 -4.01
C CYS A 551 28.72 9.09 -4.75
N TRP A 552 29.67 8.14 -4.69
CA TRP A 552 30.90 8.18 -5.48
C TRP A 552 30.59 8.25 -6.98
N SER A 553 29.78 7.31 -7.50
CA SER A 553 29.51 7.23 -8.93
C SER A 553 28.76 8.46 -9.47
N VAL A 554 27.83 9.01 -8.69
CA VAL A 554 27.11 10.24 -9.07
C VAL A 554 28.04 11.44 -9.12
N LEU A 555 28.98 11.59 -8.16
CA LEU A 555 29.92 12.72 -8.14
C LEU A 555 30.90 12.71 -9.32
N GLU A 556 31.29 11.53 -9.80
CA GLU A 556 32.15 11.43 -10.99
C GLU A 556 31.43 11.83 -12.29
N ILE A 557 30.11 11.63 -12.36
CA ILE A 557 29.31 11.90 -13.58
C ILE A 557 28.69 13.30 -13.57
N VAL A 558 28.16 13.75 -12.43
CA VAL A 558 27.37 14.99 -12.32
C VAL A 558 28.20 16.09 -11.65
N PRO A 559 28.32 17.29 -12.24
CA PRO A 559 29.06 18.38 -11.63
C PRO A 559 28.36 18.88 -10.36
N GLN A 560 29.16 19.21 -9.34
CA GLN A 560 28.66 19.68 -8.04
C GLN A 560 27.96 21.04 -8.14
N ARG A 561 28.58 22.00 -8.84
CA ARG A 561 28.09 23.39 -9.02
C ARG A 561 27.80 23.70 -10.48
N SER A 562 26.90 24.64 -10.74
CA SER A 562 26.70 25.17 -12.10
C SER A 562 27.89 26.04 -12.50
N VAL A 563 28.40 25.86 -13.72
CA VAL A 563 29.48 26.70 -14.26
C VAL A 563 28.85 27.95 -14.88
N CYS A 564 29.14 29.12 -14.32
CA CYS A 564 28.78 30.41 -14.90
C CYS A 564 30.03 31.02 -15.55
N LEU A 565 29.88 31.56 -16.77
CA LEU A 565 30.99 32.09 -17.59
C LEU A 565 31.66 33.36 -17.02
N SER A 566 31.27 33.84 -15.85
CA SER A 566 31.82 35.06 -15.24
C SER A 566 33.13 34.85 -14.47
N ASP A 567 33.47 33.62 -14.07
CA ASP A 567 34.43 33.44 -12.98
C ASP A 567 35.90 33.28 -13.43
N ASN A 568 36.22 33.21 -14.73
CA ASN A 568 37.60 33.10 -15.19
C ASN A 568 37.82 33.58 -16.64
N PHE A 569 37.62 34.87 -16.94
CA PHE A 569 38.29 35.48 -18.10
C PHE A 569 39.74 35.81 -17.70
N ASN A 570 40.58 34.77 -17.52
CA ASN A 570 42.04 34.90 -17.45
C ASN A 570 42.81 33.58 -17.68
N GLN A 571 42.15 32.49 -18.10
CA GLN A 571 42.87 31.30 -18.57
C GLN A 571 42.58 31.04 -20.04
N SER A 572 43.63 31.21 -20.83
CA SER A 572 43.76 30.89 -22.24
C SER A 572 43.31 29.45 -22.55
N ILE A 573 42.16 29.30 -23.19
CA ILE A 573 41.77 28.07 -23.88
C ILE A 573 42.08 28.23 -25.38
N PRO A 574 42.67 27.23 -26.07
CA PRO A 574 42.95 27.31 -27.49
C PRO A 574 41.67 27.28 -28.33
N MET A 575 41.45 28.34 -29.09
CA MET A 575 40.94 28.39 -30.46
C MET A 575 40.05 27.21 -30.92
N ALA A 576 38.80 27.14 -30.46
CA ALA A 576 37.78 26.28 -31.09
C ALA A 576 36.33 26.75 -30.91
N TYR A 577 36.02 28.05 -30.77
CA TYR A 577 34.63 28.54 -30.85
C TYR A 577 34.58 30.00 -31.32
N ASN A 578 34.90 30.26 -32.59
CA ASN A 578 34.69 31.56 -33.25
C ASN A 578 33.52 31.50 -34.24
N LEU A 579 32.34 31.03 -33.81
CA LEU A 579 31.16 31.02 -34.69
C LEU A 579 29.83 31.44 -34.07
N PHE A 580 29.84 32.04 -32.88
CA PHE A 580 28.67 32.76 -32.38
C PHE A 580 29.01 34.22 -32.18
N ASN A 581 28.60 35.01 -33.18
CA ASN A 581 28.66 36.46 -33.18
C ASN A 581 28.00 37.04 -31.93
N GLU A 582 28.80 37.81 -31.20
CA GLU A 582 28.46 39.08 -30.56
C GLU A 582 27.00 39.53 -30.73
N SER A 583 26.19 39.20 -29.72
CA SER A 583 25.21 40.14 -29.19
C SER A 583 25.12 39.93 -27.69
N GLN A 584 25.20 41.06 -26.99
CA GLN A 584 25.29 41.23 -25.55
C GLN A 584 24.20 40.45 -24.79
N VAL A 585 24.61 39.49 -23.95
CA VAL A 585 23.85 39.09 -22.75
C VAL A 585 24.85 38.93 -21.60
N GLU A 586 24.94 39.96 -20.76
CA GLU A 586 25.62 39.89 -19.47
C GLU A 586 25.01 38.77 -18.60
N GLY A 587 25.85 37.91 -18.03
CA GLY A 587 25.50 37.08 -16.87
C GLY A 587 24.63 35.84 -17.12
N GLN A 588 24.50 35.33 -18.35
CA GLN A 588 23.79 34.06 -18.57
C GLN A 588 24.69 32.87 -18.23
N CYS A 589 24.47 32.24 -17.08
CA CYS A 589 25.00 30.90 -16.81
C CYS A 589 24.46 29.95 -17.90
N ILE A 590 25.36 29.31 -18.65
CA ILE A 590 24.97 28.22 -19.56
C ILE A 590 24.20 27.20 -18.74
N TYR A 591 23.04 26.76 -19.26
CA TYR A 591 22.05 25.95 -18.55
C TYR A 591 22.54 24.52 -18.33
N SER A 592 23.64 24.33 -17.59
CA SER A 592 24.21 23.01 -17.30
C SER A 592 23.48 22.37 -16.12
N PRO A 593 22.96 21.14 -16.24
CA PRO A 593 22.46 20.37 -15.09
C PRO A 593 23.58 20.17 -14.04
N SER A 594 23.26 20.37 -12.77
CA SER A 594 24.19 20.22 -11.64
C SER A 594 23.48 19.76 -10.37
N LEU A 595 24.22 19.20 -9.42
CA LEU A 595 23.65 18.77 -8.13
C LEU A 595 23.06 19.94 -7.34
N GLU A 596 23.73 21.10 -7.34
CA GLU A 596 23.23 22.32 -6.69
C GLU A 596 21.89 22.78 -7.27
N LYS A 597 21.71 22.68 -8.59
CA LYS A 597 20.47 23.05 -9.26
C LYS A 597 19.32 22.12 -8.87
N SER A 598 19.54 20.81 -8.90
CA SER A 598 18.53 19.85 -8.44
C SER A 598 18.16 20.09 -6.97
N ALA A 599 19.14 20.38 -6.12
CA ALA A 599 18.90 20.72 -4.73
C ALA A 599 18.06 22.00 -4.55
N LYS A 600 18.29 23.05 -5.36
CA LYS A 600 17.48 24.30 -5.34
C LYS A 600 16.06 24.10 -5.86
N ASN A 601 15.88 23.21 -6.83
CA ASN A 601 14.57 22.93 -7.42
C ASN A 601 13.73 21.91 -6.63
N GLY A 602 14.33 21.24 -5.64
CA GLY A 602 13.69 20.12 -4.95
C GLY A 602 13.53 18.89 -5.85
N GLU A 603 14.47 18.70 -6.78
CA GLU A 603 14.54 17.56 -7.67
C GLU A 603 15.49 16.50 -7.10
N ILE A 604 15.16 15.23 -7.34
CA ILE A 604 16.07 14.12 -7.02
C ILE A 604 17.33 14.17 -7.90
N ALA A 605 18.50 13.83 -7.33
CA ALA A 605 19.78 13.90 -8.05
C ALA A 605 19.82 13.07 -9.34
N THR A 606 19.04 12.00 -9.39
CA THR A 606 18.93 11.11 -10.55
C THR A 606 18.33 11.80 -11.78
N VAL A 607 17.55 12.87 -11.60
CA VAL A 607 17.04 13.67 -12.72
C VAL A 607 18.21 14.31 -13.48
N SER A 608 19.07 15.06 -12.77
CA SER A 608 20.27 15.68 -13.38
C SER A 608 21.21 14.64 -13.99
N LEU A 609 21.42 13.51 -13.32
CA LEU A 609 22.21 12.39 -13.86
C LEU A 609 21.64 11.88 -15.18
N SER A 610 20.33 11.68 -15.24
CA SER A 610 19.65 11.14 -16.42
C SER A 610 19.69 12.10 -17.62
N ILE A 611 19.61 13.40 -17.38
CA ILE A 611 19.73 14.45 -18.41
C ILE A 611 21.15 14.48 -18.98
N ILE A 612 22.18 14.48 -18.12
CA ILE A 612 23.58 14.51 -18.57
C ILE A 612 23.93 13.28 -19.42
N LEU A 613 23.43 12.10 -19.03
CA LEU A 613 23.66 10.87 -19.77
C LEU A 613 22.93 10.84 -21.12
N GLU A 614 21.77 11.49 -21.23
CA GLU A 614 21.05 11.59 -22.50
C GLU A 614 21.70 12.62 -23.44
N ASP A 615 22.19 13.74 -22.92
CA ASP A 615 22.76 14.84 -23.71
C ASP A 615 24.17 14.56 -24.26
N ARG A 616 24.98 13.73 -23.58
CA ARG A 616 26.38 13.49 -24.01
C ARG A 616 26.51 12.56 -25.22
N ASP A 617 25.96 11.35 -25.13
CA ASP A 617 26.13 10.32 -26.16
C ASP A 617 24.87 9.45 -26.26
N TYR A 618 24.43 9.18 -27.50
CA TYR A 618 23.30 8.27 -27.76
C TYR A 618 23.51 6.88 -27.16
N SER A 619 24.77 6.47 -27.01
CA SER A 619 25.13 5.20 -26.37
C SER A 619 24.77 5.15 -24.88
N TYR A 620 24.61 6.25 -24.17
CA TYR A 620 24.25 6.25 -22.74
C TYR A 620 22.76 6.42 -22.47
N LYS A 621 21.94 6.59 -23.51
CA LYS A 621 20.48 6.74 -23.38
C LYS A 621 19.83 5.55 -22.66
N TYR A 622 20.27 4.32 -22.94
CA TYR A 622 19.74 3.13 -22.26
C TYR A 622 20.06 3.13 -20.76
N ILE A 623 21.20 3.70 -20.36
CA ILE A 623 21.60 3.81 -18.95
C ILE A 623 20.68 4.80 -18.23
N SER A 624 20.39 5.93 -18.88
CA SER A 624 19.44 6.93 -18.36
C SER A 624 18.06 6.32 -18.10
N ILE A 625 17.51 5.58 -19.07
CA ILE A 625 16.22 4.88 -18.93
C ILE A 625 16.28 3.83 -17.80
N LEU A 626 17.37 3.06 -17.71
CA LEU A 626 17.56 2.05 -16.67
C LEU A 626 17.58 2.68 -15.26
N ILE A 627 18.27 3.81 -15.09
CA ILE A 627 18.32 4.57 -13.84
C ILE A 627 16.92 5.08 -13.47
N GLN A 628 16.19 5.67 -14.41
CA GLN A 628 14.83 6.16 -14.17
C GLN A 628 13.87 5.02 -13.80
N LEU A 629 13.93 3.89 -14.50
CA LEU A 629 13.13 2.70 -14.21
C LEU A 629 13.45 2.14 -12.82
N PHE A 630 14.72 2.16 -12.41
CA PHE A 630 15.11 1.76 -11.07
C PHE A 630 14.53 2.67 -10.00
N VAL A 631 14.69 3.99 -10.16
CA VAL A 631 14.15 4.97 -9.21
C VAL A 631 12.64 4.79 -9.08
N LEU A 632 11.95 4.58 -10.21
CA LEU A 632 10.52 4.30 -10.25
C LEU A 632 10.13 3.10 -9.39
N ILE A 633 10.77 1.96 -9.63
CA ILE A 633 10.50 0.71 -8.90
C ILE A 633 10.85 0.90 -7.43
N SER A 634 12.02 1.47 -7.14
CA SER A 634 12.54 1.65 -5.78
C SER A 634 11.61 2.52 -4.92
N VAL A 635 11.19 3.68 -5.47
CA VAL A 635 10.28 4.60 -4.78
C VAL A 635 8.90 3.96 -4.58
N THR A 636 8.39 3.24 -5.58
CA THR A 636 7.11 2.51 -5.47
C THR A 636 7.15 1.48 -4.34
N VAL A 637 8.23 0.70 -4.25
CA VAL A 637 8.42 -0.30 -3.18
C VAL A 637 8.51 0.38 -1.82
N SER A 638 9.27 1.47 -1.72
CA SER A 638 9.40 2.23 -0.47
C SER A 638 8.08 2.88 -0.05
N PHE A 639 7.30 3.45 -0.98
CA PHE A 639 5.97 3.98 -0.70
C PHE A 639 5.02 2.89 -0.18
N ILE A 640 5.00 1.71 -0.82
CA ILE A 640 4.19 0.57 -0.35
C ILE A 640 4.63 0.11 1.04
N THR A 641 5.95 0.07 1.29
CA THR A 641 6.51 -0.36 2.57
C THR A 641 6.11 0.59 3.70
N PHE A 642 6.34 1.90 3.54
CA PHE A 642 5.95 2.90 4.54
C PHE A 642 4.44 3.07 4.67
N GLY A 643 3.69 2.90 3.59
CA GLY A 643 2.23 2.90 3.62
C GLY A 643 1.66 1.69 4.37
N SER A 644 2.33 0.53 4.30
CA SER A 644 1.99 -0.64 5.11
C SER A 644 2.31 -0.43 6.60
N ILE A 645 3.44 0.22 6.92
CA ILE A 645 3.76 0.62 8.30
C ILE A 645 2.67 1.54 8.82
N LEU A 646 2.30 2.56 8.03
CA LEU A 646 1.20 3.47 8.35
C LEU A 646 -0.02 2.62 8.70
N TYR A 647 -0.49 1.74 7.81
CA TYR A 647 -1.63 0.85 8.05
C TYR A 647 -1.55 -0.05 9.31
N HIS A 648 -0.34 -0.40 9.74
CA HIS A 648 -0.08 -1.21 10.93
C HIS A 648 0.13 -0.40 12.21
N THR A 649 0.35 0.92 12.14
CA THR A 649 0.40 1.77 13.33
C THR A 649 -0.94 1.76 14.04
N SER A 650 -0.95 1.18 15.24
CA SER A 650 -2.12 0.71 15.99
C SER A 650 -2.96 1.80 16.66
N ILE A 651 -2.85 3.06 16.22
CA ILE A 651 -3.62 4.18 16.78
C ILE A 651 -5.12 3.90 16.75
N VAL A 652 -5.61 3.31 15.66
CA VAL A 652 -7.03 2.96 15.52
C VAL A 652 -7.41 1.82 16.46
N ASP A 653 -6.53 0.85 16.64
CA ASP A 653 -6.83 -0.34 17.43
C ASP A 653 -6.77 -0.03 18.95
N SER A 654 -5.88 0.86 19.41
CA SER A 654 -5.76 1.23 20.83
C SER A 654 -6.84 2.21 21.30
N TYR A 655 -7.13 3.27 20.53
CA TYR A 655 -8.19 4.23 20.89
C TYR A 655 -9.57 3.56 20.92
N TRP A 656 -9.82 2.62 20.02
CA TRP A 656 -11.10 1.93 19.92
C TRP A 656 -11.31 0.94 21.07
N ASP A 657 -10.26 0.22 21.47
CA ASP A 657 -10.34 -0.68 22.62
C ASP A 657 -10.63 0.08 23.92
N VAL A 658 -10.04 1.25 24.15
CA VAL A 658 -10.27 2.04 25.39
C VAL A 658 -11.66 2.69 25.43
N THR A 659 -12.15 3.23 24.31
CA THR A 659 -13.44 3.96 24.30
C THR A 659 -14.66 3.05 24.28
N PHE A 660 -14.59 1.86 23.67
CA PHE A 660 -15.76 0.99 23.50
C PHE A 660 -15.83 -0.21 24.48
N THR A 661 -14.74 -0.58 25.16
CA THR A 661 -14.79 -1.60 26.23
C THR A 661 -15.57 -1.14 27.46
N ALA A 662 -15.65 0.17 27.69
CA ALA A 662 -16.40 0.74 28.81
C ALA A 662 -17.93 0.67 28.63
N GLU A 663 -18.46 0.64 27.39
CA GLU A 663 -19.91 0.79 27.15
C GLU A 663 -20.63 -0.42 26.54
N THR A 664 -19.93 -1.43 25.99
CA THR A 664 -20.61 -2.46 25.18
C THR A 664 -20.29 -3.91 25.53
N LYS A 665 -20.54 -4.30 26.79
CA LYS A 665 -20.41 -5.70 27.21
C LYS A 665 -21.49 -6.65 26.65
N TYR A 666 -22.53 -6.18 25.93
CA TYR A 666 -23.66 -7.04 25.49
C TYR A 666 -24.36 -6.72 24.15
N ARG A 667 -23.78 -5.91 23.24
CA ARG A 667 -24.45 -5.54 21.96
C ARG A 667 -23.73 -6.05 20.71
N GLY A 668 -24.14 -7.24 20.24
CA GLY A 668 -24.05 -7.66 18.83
C GLY A 668 -22.68 -7.59 18.15
N ILE A 669 -21.86 -8.63 18.34
CA ILE A 669 -20.53 -8.87 17.74
C ILE A 669 -20.45 -8.57 16.23
N PHE A 670 -21.53 -8.83 15.48
CA PHE A 670 -21.56 -8.63 14.03
C PHE A 670 -21.66 -7.16 13.59
N LYS A 671 -22.38 -6.30 14.33
CA LYS A 671 -22.45 -4.85 14.03
C LYS A 671 -21.12 -4.17 14.34
N TYR A 672 -20.47 -4.61 15.41
CA TYR A 672 -19.17 -4.11 15.87
C TYR A 672 -18.08 -4.29 14.80
N LEU A 673 -17.98 -5.49 14.22
CA LEU A 673 -16.94 -5.81 13.22
C LEU A 673 -17.07 -5.00 11.92
N THR A 674 -18.29 -4.72 11.46
CA THR A 674 -18.51 -3.94 10.24
C THR A 674 -18.18 -2.46 10.44
N VAL A 675 -18.59 -1.87 11.56
CA VAL A 675 -18.29 -0.45 11.87
C VAL A 675 -16.79 -0.24 12.07
N GLN A 676 -16.13 -1.12 12.84
CA GLN A 676 -14.68 -1.04 13.06
C GLN A 676 -13.90 -1.08 11.74
N ARG A 677 -14.31 -1.95 10.80
CA ARG A 677 -13.68 -2.02 9.49
C ARG A 677 -13.88 -0.73 8.68
N VAL A 678 -15.09 -0.17 8.65
CA VAL A 678 -15.37 1.08 7.93
C VAL A 678 -14.59 2.25 8.51
N VAL A 679 -14.60 2.43 9.83
CA VAL A 679 -13.87 3.51 10.52
C VAL A 679 -12.37 3.42 10.24
N ARG A 680 -11.80 2.20 10.34
CA ARG A 680 -10.39 1.97 10.02
C ARG A 680 -10.08 2.40 8.59
N TRP A 681 -10.88 1.99 7.61
CA TRP A 681 -10.70 2.41 6.21
C TRP A 681 -10.79 3.92 6.04
N THR A 682 -11.75 4.60 6.69
CA THR A 682 -11.89 6.05 6.59
C THR A 682 -10.69 6.80 7.15
N LEU A 683 -10.12 6.36 8.28
CA LEU A 683 -8.94 6.99 8.87
C LEU A 683 -7.71 6.85 7.97
N TRP A 684 -7.53 5.69 7.33
CA TRP A 684 -6.44 5.52 6.35
C TRP A 684 -6.63 6.39 5.12
N LEU A 685 -7.86 6.48 4.59
CA LEU A 685 -8.16 7.37 3.47
C LEU A 685 -7.88 8.83 3.82
N ILE A 686 -8.20 9.27 5.04
CA ILE A 686 -7.86 10.62 5.52
C ILE A 686 -6.34 10.81 5.52
N ALA A 687 -5.56 9.86 6.04
CA ALA A 687 -4.11 9.95 6.08
C ALA A 687 -3.50 10.04 4.65
N PHE A 688 -3.95 9.21 3.70
CA PHE A 688 -3.51 9.31 2.30
C PHE A 688 -4.00 10.57 1.60
N THR A 689 -5.18 11.09 1.98
CA THR A 689 -5.67 12.39 1.50
C THR A 689 -4.75 13.52 1.95
N ILE A 690 -4.25 13.49 3.20
CA ILE A 690 -3.27 14.46 3.69
C ILE A 690 -1.97 14.35 2.91
N VAL A 691 -1.45 13.13 2.69
CA VAL A 691 -0.25 12.89 1.88
C VAL A 691 -0.42 13.50 0.49
N PHE A 692 -1.53 13.22 -0.18
CA PHE A 692 -1.86 13.76 -1.49
C PHE A 692 -1.97 15.29 -1.48
N ALA A 693 -2.73 15.87 -0.54
CA ALA A 693 -2.97 17.30 -0.46
C ALA A 693 -1.66 18.08 -0.25
N VAL A 694 -0.77 17.61 0.63
CA VAL A 694 0.53 18.26 0.87
C VAL A 694 1.45 18.12 -0.34
N ALA A 695 1.54 16.92 -0.92
CA ALA A 695 2.35 16.68 -2.12
C ALA A 695 1.89 17.54 -3.31
N PHE A 696 0.58 17.68 -3.50
CA PHE A 696 0.01 18.49 -4.59
C PHE A 696 0.17 20.01 -4.34
N SER A 697 0.06 20.46 -3.09
CA SER A 697 0.11 21.88 -2.74
C SER A 697 1.52 22.47 -2.86
N ASN A 698 2.56 21.70 -2.55
CA ASN A 698 3.95 22.16 -2.67
C ASN A 698 4.85 21.12 -3.35
N PRO A 699 4.77 21.00 -4.69
CA PRO A 699 5.53 20.02 -5.46
C PRO A 699 7.06 20.15 -5.34
N LYS A 700 7.56 21.37 -5.07
CA LYS A 700 8.99 21.66 -4.84
C LYS A 700 9.43 21.41 -3.40
N GLY A 701 8.49 21.11 -2.50
CA GLY A 701 8.73 20.88 -1.09
C GLY A 701 9.48 19.59 -0.76
N PHE A 702 9.83 18.76 -1.75
CA PHE A 702 10.51 17.48 -1.57
C PHE A 702 11.72 17.59 -0.63
N LYS A 703 12.68 18.48 -0.94
CA LYS A 703 13.90 18.65 -0.14
C LYS A 703 13.58 19.11 1.30
N ILE A 704 12.68 20.08 1.44
CA ILE A 704 12.29 20.63 2.74
C ILE A 704 11.63 19.56 3.62
N ILE A 705 10.70 18.78 3.05
CA ILE A 705 9.97 17.75 3.79
C ILE A 705 10.91 16.59 4.16
N LEU A 706 11.78 16.19 3.23
CA LEU A 706 12.74 15.12 3.46
C LEU A 706 13.81 15.53 4.47
N GLU A 707 14.54 16.63 4.24
CA GLU A 707 15.70 16.98 5.05
C GLU A 707 15.33 17.63 6.38
N GLN A 708 14.29 18.48 6.44
CA GLN A 708 13.99 19.25 7.65
C GLN A 708 12.91 18.56 8.48
N VAL A 709 11.73 18.32 7.89
CA VAL A 709 10.59 17.78 8.66
C VAL A 709 10.87 16.35 9.13
N THR A 710 11.38 15.50 8.23
CA THR A 710 11.65 14.11 8.57
C THR A 710 12.82 13.97 9.54
N ASN A 711 13.89 14.76 9.38
CA ASN A 711 15.01 14.74 10.32
C ASN A 711 14.62 15.20 11.71
N LEU A 712 13.85 16.30 11.81
CA LEU A 712 13.34 16.80 13.08
C LEU A 712 12.55 15.71 13.82
N LEU A 713 11.62 15.05 13.12
CA LEU A 713 10.78 14.01 13.70
C LEU A 713 11.59 12.76 14.10
N ILE A 714 12.52 12.32 13.26
CA ILE A 714 13.44 11.21 13.58
C ILE A 714 14.31 11.55 14.79
N SER A 715 14.85 12.76 14.85
CA SER A 715 15.76 13.18 15.92
C SER A 715 15.02 13.32 17.25
N ILE A 716 13.77 13.79 17.24
CA ILE A 716 12.89 13.77 18.41
C ILE A 716 12.53 12.33 18.81
N GLN A 717 12.15 11.49 17.83
CA GLN A 717 11.81 10.09 18.06
C GLN A 717 12.96 9.35 18.74
N MET A 718 14.16 9.44 18.18
CA MET A 718 15.31 8.66 18.60
C MET A 718 16.07 9.28 19.75
N GLY A 719 16.29 10.60 19.71
CA GLY A 719 17.07 11.34 20.69
C GLY A 719 16.35 11.58 22.00
N VAL A 720 15.01 11.69 21.98
CA VAL A 720 14.21 11.94 23.19
C VAL A 720 13.46 10.68 23.59
N PHE A 721 12.50 10.24 22.79
CA PHE A 721 11.57 9.19 23.23
C PHE A 721 12.25 7.83 23.40
N VAL A 722 12.93 7.33 22.38
CA VAL A 722 13.59 6.01 22.45
C VAL A 722 14.74 6.04 23.47
N ALA A 723 15.49 7.14 23.57
CA ALA A 723 16.52 7.29 24.60
C ALA A 723 15.94 7.19 26.03
N ILE A 724 14.81 7.84 26.31
CA ILE A 724 14.10 7.70 27.61
C ILE A 724 13.65 6.27 27.83
N MET A 725 13.13 5.59 26.80
CA MET A 725 12.72 4.19 26.90
C MET A 725 13.90 3.27 27.24
N ILE A 726 15.05 3.43 26.57
CA ILE A 726 16.29 2.67 26.83
C ILE A 726 16.77 2.94 28.27
N TYR A 727 16.77 4.19 28.71
CA TYR A 727 17.14 4.53 30.09
C TYR A 727 16.22 3.87 31.12
N LYS A 728 14.90 3.88 30.89
CA LYS A 728 13.93 3.26 31.80
C LYS A 728 14.04 1.73 31.83
N VAL A 729 14.38 1.13 30.69
CA VAL A 729 14.65 -0.32 30.56
C VAL A 729 15.80 -0.78 31.46
N SER A 730 16.77 0.10 31.72
CA SER A 730 17.91 -0.16 32.61
C SER A 730 17.56 -0.05 34.10
N SER A 731 16.34 0.39 34.45
CA SER A 731 15.89 0.51 35.84
C SER A 731 15.64 -0.86 36.50
N PRO A 732 15.78 -0.99 37.83
CA PRO A 732 15.66 -2.27 38.55
C PRO A 732 14.29 -2.94 38.37
N ILE A 733 13.23 -2.16 38.10
CA ILE A 733 11.87 -2.65 37.87
C ILE A 733 11.82 -3.61 36.68
N PHE A 734 12.57 -3.31 35.62
CA PHE A 734 12.59 -4.12 34.39
C PHE A 734 13.78 -5.09 34.35
N ASN A 735 14.75 -4.93 35.26
CA ASN A 735 15.96 -5.76 35.30
C ASN A 735 15.78 -7.08 36.08
N SER A 736 14.65 -7.26 36.77
CA SER A 736 14.31 -8.50 37.47
C SER A 736 14.01 -9.67 36.53
N HIS A 737 13.73 -9.40 35.25
CA HIS A 737 13.34 -10.40 34.27
C HIS A 737 14.54 -10.89 33.47
N THR A 738 14.73 -12.22 33.44
CA THR A 738 15.76 -12.87 32.63
C THR A 738 15.34 -12.88 31.16
N ILE A 739 15.87 -11.94 30.37
CA ILE A 739 15.71 -11.95 28.92
C ILE A 739 16.70 -12.94 28.26
N PRO A 740 16.34 -13.56 27.11
CA PRO A 740 17.18 -14.55 26.42
C PRO A 740 18.53 -14.01 25.97
N PHE A 741 18.58 -12.74 25.58
CA PHE A 741 19.79 -12.06 25.13
C PHE A 741 19.98 -10.76 25.91
N GLN A 742 20.87 -10.82 26.91
CA GLN A 742 21.28 -9.66 27.72
C GLN A 742 22.53 -9.03 27.12
N LEU A 743 22.52 -7.70 26.99
CA LEU A 743 23.73 -6.95 26.66
C LEU A 743 24.68 -6.93 27.87
N PRO A 744 26.00 -6.97 27.65
CA PRO A 744 26.96 -6.94 28.75
C PRO A 744 26.96 -5.57 29.43
N ASN A 745 27.19 -5.54 30.75
CA ASN A 745 27.06 -4.32 31.57
C ASN A 745 27.89 -3.13 31.05
N TRP A 746 29.09 -3.37 30.52
CA TRP A 746 29.94 -2.32 29.96
C TRP A 746 29.34 -1.67 28.71
N PHE A 747 28.46 -2.36 28.00
CA PHE A 747 27.82 -1.83 26.80
C PHE A 747 26.83 -0.72 27.14
N PHE A 748 26.24 -0.72 28.35
CA PHE A 748 25.31 0.33 28.78
C PHE A 748 25.95 1.72 28.87
N TYR A 749 27.28 1.85 28.99
CA TYR A 749 27.93 3.16 28.89
C TYR A 749 27.73 3.81 27.51
N PHE A 750 27.61 3.02 26.45
CA PHE A 750 27.36 3.51 25.10
C PHE A 750 25.93 4.03 24.89
N GLN A 751 25.01 3.77 25.82
CA GLN A 751 23.61 4.22 25.69
C GLN A 751 23.51 5.75 25.64
N TYR A 752 24.46 6.48 26.25
CA TYR A 752 24.47 7.94 26.27
C TYR A 752 24.91 8.57 24.95
N ILE A 753 25.58 7.82 24.07
CA ILE A 753 26.03 8.31 22.76
C ILE A 753 24.82 8.60 21.85
N ILE A 754 23.79 7.75 21.92
CA ILE A 754 22.57 7.86 21.11
C ILE A 754 21.87 9.21 21.32
N PRO A 755 21.42 9.59 22.55
CA PRO A 755 20.74 10.86 22.76
C PRO A 755 21.67 12.04 22.46
N VAL A 756 22.96 11.98 22.81
CA VAL A 756 23.91 13.07 22.50
C VAL A 756 23.99 13.32 20.99
N TYR A 757 24.10 12.27 20.19
CA TYR A 757 24.14 12.37 18.72
C TYR A 757 22.84 12.95 18.15
N PHE A 758 21.68 12.37 18.47
CA PHE A 758 20.40 12.82 17.90
C PHE A 758 19.96 14.20 18.42
N ILE A 759 20.26 14.55 19.68
CA ILE A 759 19.99 15.90 20.20
C ILE A 759 20.91 16.93 19.54
N SER A 760 22.18 16.59 19.28
CA SER A 760 23.09 17.50 18.54
C SER A 760 22.56 17.77 17.13
N ILE A 761 22.08 16.73 16.45
CA ILE A 761 21.44 16.85 15.14
C ILE A 761 20.15 17.67 15.20
N LEU A 762 19.32 17.45 16.22
CA LEU A 762 18.10 18.22 16.45
C LEU A 762 18.39 19.72 16.61
N ILE A 763 19.41 20.07 17.41
CA ILE A 763 19.82 21.46 17.61
C ILE A 763 20.31 22.07 16.30
N TYR A 764 21.12 21.32 15.54
CA TYR A 764 21.62 21.77 14.25
C TYR A 764 20.48 21.99 13.24
N ASP A 765 19.52 21.09 13.16
CA ASP A 765 18.37 21.21 12.27
C ASP A 765 17.51 22.45 12.61
N ILE A 766 17.22 22.67 13.90
CA ILE A 766 16.52 23.88 14.37
C ILE A 766 17.30 25.14 14.00
N TYR A 767 18.63 25.12 14.10
CA TYR A 767 19.49 26.22 13.69
C TYR A 767 19.39 26.49 12.18
N VAL A 768 19.46 25.45 11.34
CA VAL A 768 19.33 25.57 9.87
C VAL A 768 17.95 26.11 9.48
N ILE A 769 16.88 25.60 10.08
CA ILE A 769 15.51 26.08 9.85
C ILE A 769 15.41 27.56 10.24
N SER A 770 15.92 27.94 11.41
CA SER A 770 15.92 29.33 11.91
C SER A 770 16.66 30.28 10.96
N GLN A 771 17.83 29.87 10.44
CA GLN A 771 18.58 30.65 9.45
C GLN A 771 17.81 30.81 8.14
N HIS A 772 17.16 29.73 7.67
CA HIS A 772 16.35 29.78 6.45
C HIS A 772 15.19 30.79 6.57
N TYR A 773 14.49 30.78 7.71
CA TYR A 773 13.44 31.78 7.99
C TYR A 773 13.98 33.21 8.08
N ARG A 774 15.15 33.41 8.70
CA ARG A 774 15.79 34.74 8.77
C ARG A 774 16.17 35.28 7.39
N LEU A 775 16.72 34.44 6.51
CA LEU A 775 17.09 34.84 5.16
C LEU A 775 15.85 35.18 4.32
N LYS A 776 14.78 34.39 4.43
CA LYS A 776 13.51 34.66 3.74
C LYS A 776 12.88 35.98 4.16
N ASN A 777 12.97 36.35 5.45
CA ASN A 777 12.46 37.62 5.95
C ASN A 777 13.34 38.83 5.61
N LYS A 778 14.61 38.64 5.26
CA LYS A 778 15.50 39.73 4.81
C LYS A 778 15.44 39.99 3.30
N GLY A 779 14.90 39.05 2.53
CA GLY A 779 14.73 39.14 1.08
C GLY A 779 13.38 39.70 0.61
N ASN A 780 12.50 40.05 1.55
CA ASN A 780 11.32 40.91 1.36
C ASN A 780 11.60 42.24 2.04
#